data_AF-A0A673BJV9-F1
#
_entry.id   AF-A0A673BJV9-F1
#
_cell.length_a   1.000
_cell.length_b   1.000
_cell.length_c   1.000
_cell.angle_alpha   90.00
_cell.angle_beta   90.00
_cell.angle_gamma   90.00
#
_symmetry.space_group_name_H-M   'P 1'
#
loop_
_entity.id
_entity.type
_entity.pdbx_description
1 polymer ?
#
loop_
_entity_poly.entity_id
_entity_poly.type
_entity_poly.pdbx_seq_one_letter_code
_entity_poly.pdbx_strand_id
1 'polypeptide(L)'
;MRYPDTEPFSFSSQRAGTRRRYHDDGISDEEIDGRRMFDLEEKVHSQRFNSDRVIRMEGKDFTYEFVQRGGLRDPIIFDKPAGLGIKMPDSDFSVNDVKLFVGSRRMIDVMDVSTQKGTEMSMAQWTRYYDTPPSQREKLYNVISLEFSHTKLENLVKRPTTVDQIDWVDNMWPRHLKERQRDSTNSINDMQYPKVQKYCLMSVEGCYTDFHIDFGGTSVWYHILRGSKVFWLIPPTPQNLELYENWVLSGKQGDVFLGDRASDCQRIELKQGFTFIIPSGWIHAVYTPVDSMVFGGNFLHSFNISTQLNICNIEDRTRVPVKFRYPFYYEMCWYVLERYIFSLTKTSYLTPEFQKYSLEQMNDWLVCVFSYRKIACLYSGLKKPPNVDPSSEQVKEGSSSDEDTEQQSDKPGAKVHLTPFELEGLWNLLGKLETLPSNKKCVPAGIHNAPALTTHIRALLKEHANDNPKLSYTGKPIVKWPKRPSWYQPPPPPPPPPRPKLATTPIIPRPQKPASSMSVLRRRRVRCKRCEACMRPECGDCNFCRDMKKFGGPGKLKQTCVLRQCLSPGLPLSAVCEICKDPNQEDSGDPSLTLMECSNCAQIVHPACLTVQGEGVVNKDLPSCWECPKCVQGITDQEVQCPTPSLRDARDRSGSSSEEDEAATAALSTLSPPSLLLLPSFKDVGNEKGGEKEVWVSVFKYLNRPELLACMTVCKAWYKWSCDKRLWSHMDVSRCSPLSNQALAGIVKRQPTSLDLSWTPLAKRQLNCLLTRLPGLRELSIAGMSWACLSALVSPTLPYLRLLDLRWCEGVKDSQIKEIITPPGQDRLRNMIELRLSGLDISDSTLRLLQRHMPQLERLDLAHCKDVTDSSIALLAAAGTHTRNNLTELTLAGCSDLTDGCLSYLKRLSSLALLDLRGCKNISRRACDAFISDLSHVALYCMMEEKLIQRLD
;
A
#
# COMPACT_ATOMS: atom_id res chain seq x y z
N MET A 1 -23.58 13.42 -52.50
CA MET A 1 -24.77 13.91 -51.79
C MET A 1 -24.31 14.91 -50.76
N ARG A 2 -24.87 16.13 -50.79
CA ARG A 2 -24.47 17.28 -49.96
C ARG A 2 -25.02 17.14 -48.53
N TYR A 3 -24.21 17.55 -47.55
CA TYR A 3 -24.62 17.83 -46.17
C TYR A 3 -25.63 18.99 -46.11
N PRO A 4 -26.45 19.05 -45.06
CA PRO A 4 -26.86 20.34 -44.49
C PRO A 4 -26.47 20.49 -43.02
N ASP A 5 -26.02 21.71 -42.72
CA ASP A 5 -25.58 22.24 -41.44
C ASP A 5 -26.72 22.50 -40.43
N THR A 6 -26.29 22.60 -39.18
CA THR A 6 -26.94 22.93 -37.90
C THR A 6 -27.51 24.34 -37.78
N GLU A 7 -28.49 24.54 -36.86
CA GLU A 7 -28.62 25.62 -35.83
C GLU A 7 -30.09 25.70 -35.27
N PRO A 8 -30.40 26.33 -34.12
CA PRO A 8 -30.38 25.74 -32.77
C PRO A 8 -31.76 25.79 -32.06
N PHE A 9 -32.01 24.93 -31.05
CA PHE A 9 -33.17 25.09 -30.15
C PHE A 9 -32.73 25.36 -28.70
N SER A 10 -33.23 26.48 -28.19
CA SER A 10 -32.94 27.10 -26.91
C SER A 10 -33.35 26.26 -25.70
N PHE A 11 -32.45 26.07 -24.74
CA PHE A 11 -32.78 25.62 -23.39
C PHE A 11 -33.40 26.76 -22.59
N SER A 12 -34.70 26.69 -22.30
CA SER A 12 -35.33 27.49 -21.26
C SER A 12 -34.93 26.93 -19.89
N SER A 13 -34.15 27.71 -19.16
CA SER A 13 -33.80 27.50 -17.75
C SER A 13 -35.06 27.36 -16.89
N GLN A 14 -35.36 26.14 -16.45
CA GLN A 14 -36.20 25.92 -15.27
C GLN A 14 -35.29 25.54 -14.10
N ARG A 15 -35.42 26.36 -13.05
CA ARG A 15 -34.61 26.40 -11.84
C ARG A 15 -34.39 25.01 -11.25
N ALA A 16 -33.11 24.72 -10.98
CA ALA A 16 -32.65 23.55 -10.27
C ALA A 16 -33.26 23.48 -8.86
N GLY A 17 -34.31 22.68 -8.69
CA GLY A 17 -34.67 22.12 -7.40
C GLY A 17 -33.53 21.22 -6.92
N THR A 18 -33.13 21.39 -5.67
CA THR A 18 -32.04 20.68 -4.99
C THR A 18 -32.19 19.15 -5.08
N ARG A 19 -31.44 18.54 -6.01
CA ARG A 19 -31.39 17.09 -6.25
C ARG A 19 -30.59 16.39 -5.14
N ARG A 20 -31.21 15.39 -4.49
CA ARG A 20 -30.61 14.60 -3.39
C ARG A 20 -29.51 13.63 -3.90
N ARG A 21 -28.57 13.33 -3.00
CA ARG A 21 -27.25 12.75 -3.25
C ARG A 21 -27.16 11.33 -2.67
N TYR A 22 -26.22 10.52 -3.15
CA TYR A 22 -25.86 9.21 -2.55
C TYR A 22 -25.38 9.30 -1.09
N HIS A 23 -25.01 10.51 -0.65
CA HIS A 23 -24.80 10.88 0.74
C HIS A 23 -25.35 12.30 0.91
N ASP A 24 -26.57 12.42 1.41
CA ASP A 24 -26.91 13.57 2.23
C ASP A 24 -26.83 13.12 3.69
N ASP A 25 -25.66 13.32 4.30
CA ASP A 25 -25.51 13.33 5.76
C ASP A 25 -26.03 14.66 6.36
N GLY A 26 -26.79 15.44 5.59
CA GLY A 26 -27.61 16.54 6.05
C GLY A 26 -28.88 16.02 6.69
N ILE A 27 -28.93 16.09 8.02
CA ILE A 27 -30.13 15.84 8.83
C ILE A 27 -31.24 16.78 8.35
N SER A 28 -32.31 16.23 7.78
CA SER A 28 -33.67 16.74 7.99
C SER A 28 -34.37 15.75 8.90
N ASP A 29 -34.85 16.21 10.05
CA ASP A 29 -35.44 15.42 11.14
C ASP A 29 -36.82 14.79 10.83
N GLU A 30 -37.16 14.57 9.55
CA GLU A 30 -38.42 13.93 9.16
C GLU A 30 -38.19 12.86 8.07
N GLU A 31 -38.50 11.61 8.45
CA GLU A 31 -38.58 10.36 7.65
C GLU A 31 -37.23 9.76 7.17
N ILE A 32 -36.94 8.47 7.31
CA ILE A 32 -37.76 7.30 6.98
C ILE A 32 -37.39 6.15 7.95
N ASP A 33 -38.37 5.72 8.76
CA ASP A 33 -38.39 4.37 9.34
C ASP A 33 -38.09 3.39 8.20
N GLY A 34 -37.08 2.53 8.29
CA GLY A 34 -36.55 1.69 7.21
C GLY A 34 -37.53 0.62 6.66
N ARG A 35 -38.84 0.91 6.65
CA ARG A 35 -39.91 0.17 6.03
C ARG A 35 -39.83 0.35 4.52
N ARG A 36 -39.65 -0.79 3.85
CA ARG A 36 -39.98 -0.94 2.43
C ARG A 36 -41.48 -0.68 2.25
N MET A 37 -41.87 0.15 1.28
CA MET A 37 -43.29 0.41 0.98
C MET A 37 -43.92 -0.68 0.12
N PHE A 38 -43.10 -1.48 -0.57
CA PHE A 38 -43.56 -2.66 -1.31
C PHE A 38 -43.51 -3.92 -0.44
N ASP A 39 -44.47 -4.82 -0.65
CA ASP A 39 -44.53 -6.10 0.04
C ASP A 39 -43.61 -7.12 -0.65
N LEU A 40 -42.51 -7.49 0.01
CA LEU A 40 -41.55 -8.45 -0.54
C LEU A 40 -42.12 -9.87 -0.61
N GLU A 41 -42.98 -10.27 0.33
CA GLU A 41 -43.59 -11.61 0.33
C GLU A 41 -44.52 -11.78 -0.87
N GLU A 42 -45.25 -10.72 -1.24
CA GLU A 42 -46.00 -10.68 -2.49
C GLU A 42 -45.09 -10.90 -3.70
N LYS A 43 -43.92 -10.24 -3.77
CA LYS A 43 -42.97 -10.43 -4.89
C LYS A 43 -42.35 -11.83 -4.95
N VAL A 44 -42.14 -12.48 -3.81
CA VAL A 44 -41.59 -13.85 -3.71
C VAL A 44 -42.57 -14.90 -4.20
N HIS A 45 -43.89 -14.66 -4.08
CA HIS A 45 -44.92 -15.61 -4.49
C HIS A 45 -45.62 -15.24 -5.81
N SER A 46 -45.52 -14.00 -6.26
CA SER A 46 -46.16 -13.48 -7.48
C SER A 46 -45.81 -14.29 -8.74
N GLN A 47 -46.79 -14.61 -9.58
CA GLN A 47 -46.55 -15.27 -10.87
C GLN A 47 -46.23 -14.28 -12.00
N ARG A 48 -46.15 -12.98 -11.69
CA ARG A 48 -45.93 -11.91 -12.68
C ARG A 48 -44.55 -11.97 -13.34
N PHE A 49 -43.52 -12.39 -12.61
CA PHE A 49 -42.13 -12.38 -13.07
C PHE A 49 -41.76 -13.69 -13.78
N ASN A 50 -42.53 -14.05 -14.81
CA ASN A 50 -42.48 -15.35 -15.48
C ASN A 50 -41.75 -15.36 -16.83
N SER A 51 -40.99 -14.30 -17.12
CA SER A 51 -40.17 -14.24 -18.35
C SER A 51 -39.16 -15.38 -18.38
N ASP A 52 -38.81 -15.89 -19.57
CA ASP A 52 -37.87 -17.01 -19.72
C ASP A 52 -36.61 -16.57 -20.47
N ARG A 53 -35.59 -16.19 -19.70
CA ARG A 53 -34.31 -15.66 -20.19
C ARG A 53 -33.11 -16.50 -19.77
N VAL A 54 -33.26 -17.32 -18.74
CA VAL A 54 -32.18 -18.12 -18.16
C VAL A 54 -31.97 -19.41 -18.95
N ILE A 55 -30.77 -19.58 -19.50
CA ILE A 55 -30.37 -20.81 -20.18
C ILE A 55 -30.01 -21.87 -19.13
N ARG A 56 -30.60 -23.06 -19.25
CA ARG A 56 -30.15 -24.24 -18.50
C ARG A 56 -29.17 -25.06 -19.35
N MET A 57 -28.01 -25.37 -18.80
CA MET A 57 -26.91 -26.01 -19.54
C MET A 57 -26.18 -27.05 -18.67
N GLU A 58 -25.58 -28.07 -19.31
CA GLU A 58 -24.63 -28.97 -18.65
C GLU A 58 -23.22 -28.36 -18.62
N GLY A 59 -22.47 -28.62 -17.53
CA GLY A 59 -21.16 -27.97 -17.34
C GLY A 59 -20.14 -28.23 -18.46
N LYS A 60 -20.23 -29.38 -19.15
CA LYS A 60 -19.33 -29.74 -20.26
C LYS A 60 -19.49 -28.86 -21.50
N ASP A 61 -20.67 -28.25 -21.67
CA ASP A 61 -21.01 -27.43 -22.83
C ASP A 61 -20.59 -25.96 -22.62
N PHE A 62 -20.33 -25.57 -21.36
CA PHE A 62 -19.82 -24.24 -21.02
C PHE A 62 -18.31 -24.14 -21.30
N THR A 63 -17.97 -23.98 -22.58
CA THR A 63 -16.58 -23.94 -23.09
C THR A 63 -16.17 -22.53 -23.51
N TYR A 64 -14.88 -22.32 -23.83
CA TYR A 64 -14.42 -21.08 -24.44
C TYR A 64 -15.13 -20.79 -25.77
N GLU A 65 -15.37 -21.82 -26.58
CA GLU A 65 -16.06 -21.69 -27.86
C GLU A 65 -17.50 -21.21 -27.69
N PHE A 66 -18.20 -21.72 -26.66
CA PHE A 66 -19.53 -21.21 -26.29
C PHE A 66 -19.50 -19.70 -26.03
N VAL A 67 -18.50 -19.22 -25.29
CA VAL A 67 -18.33 -17.78 -25.03
C VAL A 67 -17.98 -17.01 -26.30
N GLN A 68 -17.13 -17.54 -27.18
CA GLN A 68 -16.81 -16.90 -28.46
C GLN A 68 -18.04 -16.76 -29.36
N ARG A 69 -18.92 -17.76 -29.36
CA ARG A 69 -20.16 -17.78 -30.17
C ARG A 69 -21.25 -16.89 -29.60
N GLY A 70 -21.48 -16.95 -28.29
CA GLY A 70 -22.60 -16.29 -27.62
C GLY A 70 -22.26 -14.99 -26.90
N GLY A 71 -20.97 -14.65 -26.77
CA GLY A 71 -20.50 -13.43 -26.10
C GLY A 71 -20.79 -13.36 -24.60
N LEU A 72 -21.24 -14.48 -23.99
CA LEU A 72 -21.76 -14.56 -22.63
C LEU A 72 -22.78 -13.45 -22.35
N ARG A 73 -23.93 -13.48 -23.05
CA ARG A 73 -24.97 -12.44 -22.98
C ARG A 73 -26.18 -12.80 -22.12
N ASP A 74 -26.45 -14.09 -21.98
CA ASP A 74 -27.63 -14.62 -21.28
C ASP A 74 -27.24 -15.29 -19.95
N PRO A 75 -28.08 -15.21 -18.89
CA PRO A 75 -27.83 -15.87 -17.62
C PRO A 75 -27.93 -17.37 -17.75
N ILE A 76 -27.08 -18.08 -17.02
CA ILE A 76 -26.91 -19.53 -17.21
C ILE A 76 -26.98 -20.26 -15.87
N ILE A 77 -27.87 -21.23 -15.76
CA ILE A 77 -27.93 -22.17 -14.62
C ILE A 77 -27.38 -23.52 -15.01
N PHE A 78 -26.58 -24.07 -14.09
CA PHE A 78 -26.13 -25.44 -14.08
C PHE A 78 -26.72 -26.13 -12.85
N ASP A 79 -27.66 -27.05 -13.08
CA ASP A 79 -28.33 -27.79 -12.01
C ASP A 79 -27.36 -28.71 -11.25
N LYS A 80 -26.25 -29.10 -11.89
CA LYS A 80 -25.18 -29.94 -11.32
C LYS A 80 -23.80 -29.34 -11.60
N PRO A 81 -22.83 -29.50 -10.70
CA PRO A 81 -21.47 -28.96 -10.87
C PRO A 81 -20.60 -29.76 -11.85
N ALA A 82 -21.04 -30.95 -12.28
CA ALA A 82 -20.29 -31.83 -13.15
C ALA A 82 -19.95 -31.14 -14.49
N GLY A 83 -18.70 -31.30 -14.94
CA GLY A 83 -18.21 -30.70 -16.19
C GLY A 83 -17.69 -29.27 -16.07
N LEU A 84 -18.02 -28.53 -15.00
CA LEU A 84 -17.57 -27.13 -14.83
C LEU A 84 -16.12 -26.98 -14.37
N GLY A 85 -15.53 -28.03 -13.80
CA GLY A 85 -14.20 -27.98 -13.20
C GLY A 85 -14.12 -27.21 -11.86
N ILE A 86 -15.27 -26.95 -11.22
CA ILE A 86 -15.31 -26.29 -9.91
C ILE A 86 -14.79 -27.21 -8.81
N LYS A 87 -14.32 -26.61 -7.72
CA LYS A 87 -14.00 -27.30 -6.46
C LYS A 87 -14.62 -26.50 -5.33
N MET A 88 -15.30 -27.20 -4.42
CA MET A 88 -15.93 -26.59 -3.26
C MET A 88 -15.49 -27.32 -1.97
N PRO A 89 -15.60 -26.67 -0.80
CA PRO A 89 -15.52 -27.34 0.49
C PRO A 89 -16.62 -28.41 0.64
N ASP A 90 -16.48 -29.26 1.66
CA ASP A 90 -17.47 -30.29 1.98
C ASP A 90 -18.85 -29.68 2.31
N SER A 91 -19.93 -30.44 2.12
CA SER A 91 -21.31 -29.93 2.27
C SER A 91 -21.68 -29.52 3.71
N ASP A 92 -20.96 -30.03 4.70
CA ASP A 92 -21.11 -29.71 6.13
C ASP A 92 -20.32 -28.45 6.55
N PHE A 93 -19.55 -27.84 5.64
CA PHE A 93 -18.75 -26.64 5.90
C PHE A 93 -19.61 -25.51 6.48
N SER A 94 -19.15 -24.93 7.60
CA SER A 94 -19.92 -23.98 8.41
C SER A 94 -19.35 -22.56 8.36
N VAL A 95 -20.14 -21.58 8.81
CA VAL A 95 -19.67 -20.18 8.96
C VAL A 95 -18.51 -20.10 9.96
N ASN A 96 -18.52 -20.97 10.96
CA ASN A 96 -17.40 -21.11 11.89
C ASN A 96 -16.12 -21.59 11.20
N ASP A 97 -16.22 -22.48 10.22
CA ASP A 97 -15.07 -22.89 9.41
C ASP A 97 -14.55 -21.72 8.57
N VAL A 98 -15.43 -20.97 7.89
CA VAL A 98 -15.04 -19.73 7.18
C VAL A 98 -14.22 -18.84 8.11
N LYS A 99 -14.70 -18.57 9.34
CA LYS A 99 -13.98 -17.80 10.36
C LYS A 99 -12.60 -18.39 10.69
N LEU A 100 -12.45 -19.71 10.79
CA LEU A 100 -11.15 -20.36 11.05
C LEU A 100 -10.18 -20.18 9.88
N PHE A 101 -10.67 -20.20 8.64
CA PHE A 101 -9.83 -20.05 7.44
C PHE A 101 -9.43 -18.60 7.15
N VAL A 102 -10.31 -17.62 7.39
CA VAL A 102 -10.04 -16.19 7.12
C VAL A 102 -9.53 -15.42 8.36
N GLY A 103 -9.77 -15.97 9.56
CA GLY A 103 -9.31 -15.43 10.85
C GLY A 103 -10.40 -14.70 11.64
N SER A 104 -10.53 -15.03 12.94
CA SER A 104 -11.60 -14.53 13.82
C SER A 104 -11.68 -13.01 13.99
N ARG A 105 -10.54 -12.31 13.89
CA ARG A 105 -10.45 -10.85 14.05
C ARG A 105 -10.58 -10.10 12.72
N ARG A 106 -10.76 -10.81 11.61
CA ARG A 106 -10.95 -10.20 10.29
C ARG A 106 -12.19 -9.34 10.31
N MET A 107 -12.03 -8.05 10.01
CA MET A 107 -13.15 -7.15 9.77
C MET A 107 -13.80 -7.49 8.44
N ILE A 108 -15.13 -7.49 8.42
CA ILE A 108 -15.95 -7.72 7.25
C ILE A 108 -17.01 -6.64 7.14
N ASP A 109 -17.33 -6.28 5.91
CA ASP A 109 -18.48 -5.44 5.59
C ASP A 109 -19.76 -6.29 5.72
N VAL A 110 -20.75 -5.75 6.43
CA VAL A 110 -22.05 -6.37 6.69
C VAL A 110 -23.13 -5.37 6.33
N MET A 111 -24.15 -5.83 5.60
CA MET A 111 -25.29 -5.00 5.21
C MET A 111 -26.43 -5.18 6.21
N ASP A 112 -26.99 -4.07 6.73
CA ASP A 112 -28.27 -4.06 7.42
C ASP A 112 -29.38 -4.09 6.36
N VAL A 113 -30.10 -5.21 6.26
CA VAL A 113 -31.06 -5.49 5.17
C VAL A 113 -32.24 -4.51 5.17
N SER A 114 -32.65 -3.99 6.32
CA SER A 114 -33.78 -3.07 6.39
C SER A 114 -33.41 -1.72 5.77
N THR A 115 -32.18 -1.27 5.99
CA THR A 115 -31.71 0.05 5.52
C THR A 115 -30.88 0.00 4.24
N GLN A 116 -30.46 -1.20 3.81
CA GLN A 116 -29.46 -1.44 2.77
C GLN A 116 -28.11 -0.72 3.02
N LYS A 117 -27.84 -0.26 4.27
CA LYS A 117 -26.60 0.43 4.65
C LYS A 117 -25.54 -0.55 5.14
N GLY A 118 -24.28 -0.25 4.81
CA GLY A 118 -23.13 -1.01 5.28
C GLY A 118 -22.70 -0.66 6.70
N THR A 119 -22.34 -1.66 7.48
CA THR A 119 -21.63 -1.58 8.76
C THR A 119 -20.47 -2.56 8.75
N GLU A 120 -19.55 -2.46 9.72
CA GLU A 120 -18.44 -3.39 9.84
C GLU A 120 -18.51 -4.18 11.16
N MET A 121 -18.13 -5.44 11.13
CA MET A 121 -17.88 -6.25 12.34
C MET A 121 -16.81 -7.30 12.08
N SER A 122 -16.32 -7.94 13.14
CA SER A 122 -15.37 -9.04 13.00
C SER A 122 -16.06 -10.34 12.61
N MET A 123 -15.34 -11.24 11.93
CA MET A 123 -15.81 -12.60 11.62
C MET A 123 -16.28 -13.37 12.87
N ALA A 124 -15.67 -13.13 14.03
CA ALA A 124 -16.13 -13.72 15.29
C ALA A 124 -17.53 -13.22 15.72
N GLN A 125 -17.78 -11.91 15.58
CA GLN A 125 -19.10 -11.32 15.85
C GLN A 125 -20.13 -11.82 14.83
N TRP A 126 -19.76 -11.87 13.56
CA TRP A 126 -20.62 -12.39 12.50
C TRP A 126 -21.01 -13.85 12.72
N THR A 127 -20.04 -14.71 13.05
CA THR A 127 -20.33 -16.13 13.32
C THR A 127 -21.32 -16.27 14.47
N ARG A 128 -21.11 -15.52 15.56
CA ARG A 128 -22.04 -15.53 16.70
C ARG A 128 -23.44 -15.05 16.32
N TYR A 129 -23.53 -14.02 15.46
CA TYR A 129 -24.80 -13.54 14.94
C TYR A 129 -25.50 -14.61 14.08
N TYR A 130 -24.76 -15.24 13.17
CA TYR A 130 -25.28 -16.27 12.26
C TYR A 130 -25.86 -17.46 13.05
N ASP A 131 -25.14 -17.91 14.09
CA ASP A 131 -25.57 -19.02 14.96
C ASP A 131 -26.71 -18.64 15.93
N THR A 132 -27.09 -17.35 16.00
CA THR A 132 -28.22 -16.92 16.84
C THR A 132 -29.54 -17.36 16.19
N PRO A 133 -30.47 -18.00 16.92
CA PRO A 133 -31.75 -18.44 16.38
C PRO A 133 -32.55 -17.27 15.75
N PRO A 134 -33.32 -17.48 14.66
CA PRO A 134 -34.04 -16.42 13.97
C PRO A 134 -34.91 -15.54 14.88
N SER A 135 -35.59 -16.14 15.86
CA SER A 135 -36.44 -15.43 16.84
C SER A 135 -35.69 -14.49 17.79
N GLN A 136 -34.37 -14.63 17.91
CA GLN A 136 -33.51 -13.81 18.78
C GLN A 136 -32.67 -12.80 18.00
N ARG A 137 -32.76 -12.78 16.66
CA ARG A 137 -32.03 -11.82 15.83
C ARG A 137 -32.74 -10.46 15.87
N GLU A 138 -32.18 -9.50 16.59
CA GLU A 138 -32.73 -8.12 16.67
C GLU A 138 -32.75 -7.41 15.31
N LYS A 139 -31.80 -7.76 14.43
CA LYS A 139 -31.61 -7.16 13.11
C LYS A 139 -31.32 -8.24 12.07
N LEU A 140 -31.71 -7.96 10.84
CA LEU A 140 -31.40 -8.77 9.66
C LEU A 140 -30.12 -8.25 9.00
N TYR A 141 -29.05 -9.03 9.09
CA TYR A 141 -27.75 -8.72 8.53
C TYR A 141 -27.36 -9.70 7.44
N ASN A 142 -26.65 -9.19 6.43
CA ASN A 142 -26.20 -9.98 5.29
C ASN A 142 -24.71 -9.75 5.00
N VAL A 143 -23.95 -10.80 4.70
CA VAL A 143 -22.56 -10.70 4.21
C VAL A 143 -22.51 -11.17 2.77
N ILE A 144 -22.22 -10.22 1.86
CA ILE A 144 -22.12 -10.49 0.43
C ILE A 144 -20.75 -10.13 -0.17
N SER A 145 -19.84 -9.57 0.63
CA SER A 145 -18.59 -8.94 0.16
C SER A 145 -17.32 -9.49 0.82
N LEU A 146 -17.36 -10.67 1.45
CA LEU A 146 -16.16 -11.30 1.99
C LEU A 146 -15.31 -11.92 0.87
N GLU A 147 -14.36 -11.15 0.34
CA GLU A 147 -13.34 -11.66 -0.57
C GLU A 147 -12.24 -12.40 0.23
N PHE A 148 -11.98 -13.65 -0.13
CA PHE A 148 -11.15 -14.56 0.65
C PHE A 148 -9.89 -15.06 -0.07
N SER A 149 -9.54 -14.51 -1.24
CA SER A 149 -8.22 -14.76 -1.82
C SER A 149 -7.12 -14.30 -0.86
N HIS A 150 -5.98 -14.98 -0.90
CA HIS A 150 -4.86 -14.85 0.03
C HIS A 150 -5.18 -15.29 1.48
N THR A 151 -6.24 -16.07 1.65
CA THR A 151 -6.51 -16.83 2.88
C THR A 151 -6.35 -18.33 2.62
N LYS A 152 -6.40 -19.14 3.68
CA LYS A 152 -6.37 -20.60 3.54
C LYS A 152 -7.59 -21.15 2.79
N LEU A 153 -8.71 -20.41 2.78
CA LEU A 153 -9.95 -20.82 2.11
C LEU A 153 -9.81 -20.86 0.59
N GLU A 154 -8.89 -20.06 0.03
CA GLU A 154 -8.66 -19.96 -1.41
C GLU A 154 -8.36 -21.31 -2.08
N ASN A 155 -7.64 -22.19 -1.39
CA ASN A 155 -7.21 -23.50 -1.89
C ASN A 155 -8.33 -24.55 -1.91
N LEU A 156 -9.44 -24.28 -1.21
CA LEU A 156 -10.61 -25.14 -1.17
C LEU A 156 -11.62 -24.80 -2.27
N VAL A 157 -11.60 -23.56 -2.77
CA VAL A 157 -12.57 -23.06 -3.74
C VAL A 157 -11.91 -22.80 -5.09
N LYS A 158 -12.40 -23.50 -6.12
CA LYS A 158 -12.09 -23.23 -7.53
C LYS A 158 -13.38 -22.90 -8.28
N ARG A 159 -13.33 -21.84 -9.08
CA ARG A 159 -14.39 -21.39 -9.99
C ARG A 159 -14.40 -22.22 -11.28
N PRO A 160 -15.40 -22.06 -12.16
CA PRO A 160 -15.46 -22.84 -13.40
C PRO A 160 -14.25 -22.61 -14.30
N THR A 161 -13.73 -23.65 -14.95
CA THR A 161 -12.51 -23.58 -15.76
C THR A 161 -12.61 -22.58 -16.91
N THR A 162 -13.79 -22.45 -17.52
CA THR A 162 -14.02 -21.46 -18.59
C THR A 162 -13.91 -20.02 -18.08
N VAL A 163 -14.23 -19.75 -16.81
CA VAL A 163 -14.03 -18.43 -16.20
C VAL A 163 -12.54 -18.10 -16.08
N ASP A 164 -11.69 -19.07 -15.69
CA ASP A 164 -10.24 -18.88 -15.65
C ASP A 164 -9.65 -18.51 -17.02
N GLN A 165 -10.27 -18.99 -18.11
CA GLN A 165 -9.82 -18.74 -19.48
C GLN A 165 -10.20 -17.37 -20.04
N ILE A 166 -11.22 -16.71 -19.47
CA ILE A 166 -11.75 -15.43 -19.98
C ILE A 166 -11.54 -14.25 -19.03
N ASP A 167 -11.28 -14.51 -17.74
CA ASP A 167 -11.11 -13.45 -16.73
C ASP A 167 -9.89 -12.58 -17.02
N TRP A 168 -10.13 -11.27 -17.08
CA TRP A 168 -9.09 -10.26 -17.26
C TRP A 168 -8.02 -10.27 -16.17
N VAL A 169 -8.35 -10.59 -14.93
CA VAL A 169 -7.33 -10.62 -13.85
C VAL A 169 -6.26 -11.68 -14.12
N ASP A 170 -6.64 -12.85 -14.60
CA ASP A 170 -5.69 -13.95 -14.84
C ASP A 170 -4.97 -13.83 -16.18
N ASN A 171 -5.64 -13.26 -17.19
CA ASN A 171 -5.15 -13.26 -18.56
C ASN A 171 -4.58 -11.91 -19.02
N MET A 172 -4.89 -10.81 -18.32
CA MET A 172 -4.54 -9.44 -18.73
C MET A 172 -3.64 -8.72 -17.71
N TRP A 173 -3.89 -8.90 -16.42
CA TRP A 173 -3.08 -8.25 -15.39
C TRP A 173 -1.67 -8.87 -15.30
N PRO A 174 -0.60 -8.07 -15.11
CA PRO A 174 0.75 -8.60 -14.94
C PRO A 174 0.85 -9.61 -13.78
N ARG A 175 1.19 -10.86 -14.10
CA ARG A 175 1.17 -11.99 -13.17
C ARG A 175 1.97 -11.75 -11.89
N HIS A 176 3.15 -11.15 -12.02
CA HIS A 176 4.05 -10.89 -10.91
C HIS A 176 3.48 -9.89 -9.89
N LEU A 177 2.55 -9.00 -10.28
CA LEU A 177 1.88 -8.09 -9.35
C LEU A 177 0.83 -8.83 -8.52
N LYS A 178 0.02 -9.66 -9.18
CA LYS A 178 -0.95 -10.54 -8.50
C LYS A 178 -0.23 -11.43 -7.48
N GLU A 179 0.91 -12.01 -7.85
CA GLU A 179 1.72 -12.87 -6.98
C GLU A 179 2.45 -12.13 -5.86
N ARG A 180 2.59 -10.81 -5.94
CA ARG A 180 3.10 -9.98 -4.84
C ARG A 180 2.02 -9.64 -3.82
N GLN A 181 0.75 -9.89 -4.11
CA GLN A 181 -0.32 -9.69 -3.14
C GLN A 181 -0.09 -10.56 -1.90
N ARG A 182 -0.19 -9.94 -0.72
CA ARG A 182 -0.08 -10.62 0.58
C ARG A 182 -1.26 -10.34 1.46
N ASP A 183 -1.75 -9.11 1.43
CA ASP A 183 -2.90 -8.74 2.22
C ASP A 183 -4.15 -9.46 1.72
N SER A 184 -4.86 -10.09 2.65
CA SER A 184 -6.08 -10.84 2.34
C SER A 184 -7.32 -9.96 2.44
N THR A 185 -7.19 -8.70 2.85
CA THR A 185 -8.28 -7.72 2.89
C THR A 185 -8.50 -7.06 1.54
N ASN A 186 -9.49 -6.18 1.46
CA ASN A 186 -9.77 -5.36 0.29
C ASN A 186 -9.29 -3.91 0.53
N SER A 187 -8.29 -3.72 1.40
CA SER A 187 -7.58 -2.45 1.57
C SER A 187 -6.95 -2.04 0.24
N ILE A 188 -7.49 -0.97 -0.36
CA ILE A 188 -7.02 -0.48 -1.67
C ILE A 188 -5.53 -0.10 -1.66
N ASN A 189 -5.00 0.34 -0.50
CA ASN A 189 -3.61 0.75 -0.34
C ASN A 189 -2.62 -0.42 -0.42
N ASP A 190 -3.07 -1.63 -0.07
CA ASP A 190 -2.26 -2.85 -0.05
C ASP A 190 -2.56 -3.76 -1.25
N MET A 191 -3.48 -3.32 -2.12
CA MET A 191 -3.98 -4.08 -3.26
C MET A 191 -3.05 -3.92 -4.48
N GLN A 192 -2.53 -5.03 -5.00
CA GLN A 192 -1.59 -5.10 -6.13
C GLN A 192 -2.25 -5.51 -7.45
N TYR A 193 -3.50 -5.97 -7.40
CA TYR A 193 -4.32 -6.37 -8.54
C TYR A 193 -5.81 -6.25 -8.16
N PRO A 194 -6.76 -6.21 -9.12
CA PRO A 194 -8.18 -6.18 -8.79
C PRO A 194 -8.64 -7.45 -8.04
N LYS A 195 -8.64 -7.38 -6.71
CA LYS A 195 -8.93 -8.51 -5.81
C LYS A 195 -10.44 -8.69 -5.62
N VAL A 196 -11.07 -9.27 -6.63
CA VAL A 196 -12.53 -9.43 -6.75
C VAL A 196 -12.96 -10.83 -7.27
N GLN A 197 -12.06 -11.80 -7.24
CA GLN A 197 -12.26 -13.07 -7.94
C GLN A 197 -13.04 -14.12 -7.12
N LYS A 198 -12.91 -14.10 -5.78
CA LYS A 198 -13.43 -15.15 -4.89
C LYS A 198 -14.10 -14.56 -3.64
N TYR A 199 -15.42 -14.63 -3.61
CA TYR A 199 -16.28 -14.14 -2.53
C TYR A 199 -17.04 -15.28 -1.84
N CYS A 200 -17.15 -15.17 -0.53
CA CYS A 200 -17.99 -16.03 0.30
C CYS A 200 -19.18 -15.19 0.78
N LEU A 201 -20.39 -15.59 0.40
CA LEU A 201 -21.61 -14.94 0.83
C LEU A 201 -22.27 -15.82 1.90
N MET A 202 -22.65 -15.19 3.00
CA MET A 202 -23.30 -15.81 4.14
C MET A 202 -24.53 -14.98 4.43
N SER A 203 -25.70 -15.56 4.17
CA SER A 203 -26.96 -14.84 4.26
C SER A 203 -27.92 -15.64 5.11
N VAL A 204 -28.57 -14.96 6.06
CA VAL A 204 -29.61 -15.58 6.86
C VAL A 204 -30.97 -15.53 6.15
N GLU A 205 -31.89 -16.40 6.56
CA GLU A 205 -33.30 -16.40 6.16
C GLU A 205 -33.92 -15.00 6.31
N GLY A 206 -34.66 -14.56 5.28
CA GLY A 206 -35.30 -13.25 5.23
C GLY A 206 -34.41 -12.13 4.65
N CYS A 207 -33.12 -12.39 4.38
CA CYS A 207 -32.24 -11.39 3.78
C CYS A 207 -32.66 -11.04 2.34
N TYR A 208 -32.77 -9.73 2.07
CA TYR A 208 -33.03 -9.16 0.75
C TYR A 208 -31.93 -8.16 0.37
N THR A 209 -31.35 -8.34 -0.81
CA THR A 209 -30.45 -7.37 -1.45
C THR A 209 -31.19 -6.80 -2.66
N ASP A 210 -31.39 -5.49 -2.65
CA ASP A 210 -32.22 -4.81 -3.64
C ASP A 210 -31.58 -4.76 -5.03
N PHE A 211 -32.33 -4.30 -6.04
CA PHE A 211 -31.88 -4.28 -7.43
C PHE A 211 -30.57 -3.51 -7.62
N HIS A 212 -29.58 -4.17 -8.21
CA HIS A 212 -28.28 -3.59 -8.52
C HIS A 212 -27.68 -4.22 -9.78
N ILE A 213 -26.63 -3.58 -10.27
CA ILE A 213 -25.73 -4.11 -11.28
C ILE A 213 -24.35 -4.25 -10.60
N ASP A 214 -23.68 -5.37 -10.80
CA ASP A 214 -22.34 -5.58 -10.22
C ASP A 214 -21.32 -4.57 -10.75
N PHE A 215 -20.37 -4.24 -9.88
CA PHE A 215 -19.46 -3.11 -10.08
C PHE A 215 -18.59 -3.25 -11.34
N GLY A 216 -18.38 -2.16 -12.06
CA GLY A 216 -17.65 -2.13 -13.33
C GLY A 216 -18.34 -2.93 -14.45
N GLY A 217 -19.58 -3.39 -14.24
CA GLY A 217 -20.29 -4.29 -15.13
C GLY A 217 -19.66 -5.67 -15.20
N THR A 218 -19.12 -6.19 -14.09
CA THR A 218 -18.58 -7.55 -14.05
C THR A 218 -19.64 -8.60 -14.34
N SER A 219 -19.21 -9.70 -14.95
CA SER A 219 -19.96 -10.95 -14.94
C SER A 219 -19.69 -11.69 -13.62
N VAL A 220 -20.64 -12.51 -13.17
CA VAL A 220 -20.59 -13.21 -11.88
C VAL A 220 -20.67 -14.70 -12.08
N TRP A 221 -19.93 -15.47 -11.29
CA TRP A 221 -20.20 -16.89 -11.06
C TRP A 221 -20.64 -17.09 -9.61
N TYR A 222 -21.64 -17.94 -9.39
CA TYR A 222 -22.34 -18.05 -8.11
C TYR A 222 -22.73 -19.51 -7.84
N HIS A 223 -22.20 -20.12 -6.78
CA HIS A 223 -22.45 -21.53 -6.44
C HIS A 223 -23.09 -21.67 -5.06
N ILE A 224 -24.28 -22.26 -5.00
CA ILE A 224 -24.99 -22.51 -3.74
C ILE A 224 -24.39 -23.74 -3.04
N LEU A 225 -23.51 -23.54 -2.07
CA LEU A 225 -22.97 -24.65 -1.28
C LEU A 225 -24.06 -25.24 -0.36
N ARG A 226 -24.83 -24.37 0.29
CA ARG A 226 -25.95 -24.75 1.17
C ARG A 226 -27.07 -23.73 1.12
N GLY A 227 -28.30 -24.20 1.22
CA GLY A 227 -29.51 -23.36 1.26
C GLY A 227 -30.08 -23.09 -0.13
N SER A 228 -30.69 -21.92 -0.31
CA SER A 228 -31.30 -21.50 -1.57
C SER A 228 -31.34 -19.98 -1.72
N LYS A 229 -31.51 -19.51 -2.94
CA LYS A 229 -31.63 -18.08 -3.27
C LYS A 229 -32.72 -17.86 -4.30
N VAL A 230 -33.43 -16.74 -4.21
CA VAL A 230 -34.38 -16.30 -5.23
C VAL A 230 -33.83 -15.04 -5.89
N PHE A 231 -33.71 -15.05 -7.20
CA PHE A 231 -33.25 -13.92 -8.00
C PHE A 231 -34.40 -13.33 -8.79
N TRP A 232 -34.42 -12.01 -8.93
CA TRP A 232 -35.16 -11.31 -9.98
C TRP A 232 -34.16 -10.76 -10.97
N LEU A 233 -34.36 -11.02 -12.25
CA LEU A 233 -33.43 -10.70 -13.33
C LEU A 233 -34.11 -9.79 -14.33
N ILE A 234 -33.47 -8.67 -14.67
CA ILE A 234 -33.91 -7.72 -15.67
C ILE A 234 -32.77 -7.58 -16.71
N PRO A 235 -33.05 -7.80 -18.01
CA PRO A 235 -32.02 -7.76 -19.03
C PRO A 235 -31.47 -6.34 -19.22
N PRO A 236 -30.16 -6.18 -19.53
CA PRO A 236 -29.49 -4.90 -19.71
C PRO A 236 -29.81 -4.22 -21.06
N THR A 237 -31.08 -4.10 -21.39
CA THR A 237 -31.51 -3.33 -22.56
C THR A 237 -31.23 -1.83 -22.32
N PRO A 238 -31.00 -1.02 -23.36
CA PRO A 238 -30.82 0.42 -23.19
C PRO A 238 -31.94 1.08 -22.37
N GLN A 239 -33.19 0.64 -22.58
CA GLN A 239 -34.37 1.12 -21.85
C GLN A 239 -34.32 0.75 -20.36
N ASN A 240 -33.95 -0.50 -20.04
CA ASN A 240 -33.87 -0.96 -18.65
C ASN A 240 -32.69 -0.33 -17.90
N LEU A 241 -31.56 -0.09 -18.58
CA LEU A 241 -30.42 0.60 -17.99
C LEU A 241 -30.73 2.08 -17.69
N GLU A 242 -31.45 2.76 -18.59
CA GLU A 242 -31.95 4.11 -18.35
C GLU A 242 -32.98 4.13 -17.19
N LEU A 243 -33.89 3.16 -17.16
CA LEU A 243 -34.84 2.99 -16.07
C LEU A 243 -34.11 2.79 -14.72
N TYR A 244 -33.09 1.93 -14.70
CA TYR A 244 -32.25 1.68 -13.52
C TYR A 244 -31.51 2.94 -13.07
N GLU A 245 -30.85 3.66 -13.99
CA GLU A 245 -30.12 4.88 -13.67
C GLU A 245 -31.07 5.94 -13.09
N ASN A 246 -32.24 6.14 -13.69
CA ASN A 246 -33.25 7.07 -13.19
C ASN A 246 -33.81 6.65 -11.83
N TRP A 247 -34.04 5.35 -11.61
CA TRP A 247 -34.48 4.81 -10.32
C TRP A 247 -33.44 5.05 -9.23
N VAL A 248 -32.17 4.78 -9.50
CA VAL A 248 -31.05 5.06 -8.58
C VAL A 248 -30.98 6.56 -8.23
N LEU A 249 -31.06 7.44 -9.23
CA LEU A 249 -31.00 8.89 -9.04
C LEU A 249 -32.23 9.46 -8.30
N SER A 250 -33.35 8.75 -8.31
CA SER A 250 -34.58 9.20 -7.63
C SER A 250 -34.50 9.10 -6.11
N GLY A 251 -33.66 8.21 -5.57
CA GLY A 251 -33.60 7.92 -4.13
C GLY A 251 -34.81 7.13 -3.59
N LYS A 252 -35.70 6.64 -4.47
CA LYS A 252 -36.94 5.92 -4.12
C LYS A 252 -36.79 4.39 -4.16
N GLN A 253 -35.59 3.88 -3.89
CA GLN A 253 -35.33 2.44 -3.92
C GLN A 253 -36.22 1.66 -2.95
N GLY A 254 -36.46 2.20 -1.75
CA GLY A 254 -37.34 1.59 -0.75
C GLY A 254 -38.84 1.61 -1.11
N ASP A 255 -39.24 2.45 -2.08
CA ASP A 255 -40.64 2.66 -2.44
C ASP A 255 -41.07 1.83 -3.65
N VAL A 256 -40.15 1.60 -4.59
CA VAL A 256 -40.45 1.04 -5.90
C VAL A 256 -39.65 -0.23 -6.13
N PHE A 257 -40.35 -1.36 -6.20
CA PHE A 257 -39.79 -2.62 -6.67
C PHE A 257 -39.52 -2.53 -8.19
N LEU A 258 -38.25 -2.43 -8.58
CA LEU A 258 -37.86 -2.15 -9.97
C LEU A 258 -38.39 -3.19 -10.97
N GLY A 259 -38.50 -4.46 -10.56
CA GLY A 259 -39.07 -5.54 -11.36
C GLY A 259 -40.51 -5.27 -11.83
N ASP A 260 -41.29 -4.47 -11.10
CA ASP A 260 -42.66 -4.09 -11.51
C ASP A 260 -42.68 -3.01 -12.60
N ARG A 261 -41.56 -2.30 -12.78
CA ARG A 261 -41.39 -1.21 -13.76
C ARG A 261 -40.73 -1.68 -15.05
N ALA A 262 -39.88 -2.70 -14.97
CA ALA A 262 -39.27 -3.32 -16.13
C ALA A 262 -40.35 -3.98 -17.01
N SER A 263 -40.17 -3.89 -18.33
CA SER A 263 -41.05 -4.57 -19.29
C SER A 263 -40.88 -6.09 -19.27
N ASP A 264 -39.70 -6.56 -18.87
CA ASP A 264 -39.31 -7.96 -18.77
C ASP A 264 -38.56 -8.18 -17.47
N CYS A 265 -39.04 -9.14 -16.68
CA CYS A 265 -38.39 -9.58 -15.46
C CYS A 265 -38.67 -11.07 -15.23
N GLN A 266 -37.63 -11.83 -14.92
CA GLN A 266 -37.71 -13.24 -14.56
C GLN A 266 -37.38 -13.43 -13.08
N ARG A 267 -38.24 -14.10 -12.33
CA ARG A 267 -37.91 -14.61 -11.00
C ARG A 267 -37.48 -16.07 -11.09
N ILE A 268 -36.35 -16.42 -10.49
CA ILE A 268 -35.83 -17.79 -10.48
C ILE A 268 -35.31 -18.19 -9.11
N GLU A 269 -35.49 -19.47 -8.77
CA GLU A 269 -34.98 -20.07 -7.54
C GLU A 269 -33.73 -20.91 -7.85
N LEU A 270 -32.63 -20.62 -7.15
CA LEU A 270 -31.40 -21.41 -7.14
C LEU A 270 -31.39 -22.32 -5.92
N LYS A 271 -31.26 -23.62 -6.17
CA LYS A 271 -31.22 -24.65 -5.13
C LYS A 271 -29.78 -25.01 -4.77
N GLN A 272 -29.61 -25.71 -3.65
CA GLN A 272 -28.31 -26.25 -3.25
C GLN A 272 -27.64 -27.06 -4.39
N GLY A 273 -26.36 -26.81 -4.62
CA GLY A 273 -25.56 -27.43 -5.68
C GLY A 273 -25.63 -26.72 -7.03
N PHE A 274 -26.56 -25.78 -7.23
CA PHE A 274 -26.66 -25.04 -8.48
C PHE A 274 -25.47 -24.08 -8.63
N THR A 275 -25.02 -23.94 -9.87
CA THR A 275 -24.09 -22.87 -10.26
C THR A 275 -24.81 -21.94 -11.22
N PHE A 276 -24.65 -20.64 -11.02
CA PHE A 276 -25.30 -19.59 -11.79
C PHE A 276 -24.26 -18.62 -12.34
N ILE A 277 -24.40 -18.26 -13.62
CA ILE A 277 -23.58 -17.24 -14.27
C ILE A 277 -24.48 -16.06 -14.62
N ILE A 278 -24.11 -14.88 -14.14
CA ILE A 278 -24.79 -13.62 -14.43
C ILE A 278 -23.88 -12.83 -15.39
N PRO A 279 -24.34 -12.51 -16.61
CA PRO A 279 -23.59 -11.70 -17.54
C PRO A 279 -23.48 -10.23 -17.13
N SER A 280 -22.48 -9.55 -17.69
CA SER A 280 -22.29 -8.11 -17.55
C SER A 280 -23.59 -7.31 -17.78
N GLY A 281 -23.90 -6.43 -16.84
CA GLY A 281 -24.96 -5.44 -16.92
C GLY A 281 -26.34 -5.87 -16.42
N TRP A 282 -26.58 -7.16 -16.20
CA TRP A 282 -27.88 -7.64 -15.72
C TRP A 282 -28.26 -7.01 -14.38
N ILE A 283 -29.41 -6.37 -14.35
CA ILE A 283 -29.96 -5.76 -13.14
C ILE A 283 -30.66 -6.86 -12.35
N HIS A 284 -30.29 -7.04 -11.09
CA HIS A 284 -30.85 -8.12 -10.30
C HIS A 284 -31.02 -7.80 -8.83
N ALA A 285 -32.03 -8.42 -8.21
CA ALA A 285 -32.28 -8.42 -6.78
C ALA A 285 -32.25 -9.85 -6.25
N VAL A 286 -31.93 -10.03 -4.97
CA VAL A 286 -31.73 -11.36 -4.38
C VAL A 286 -32.44 -11.49 -3.03
N TYR A 287 -33.25 -12.52 -2.88
CA TYR A 287 -33.87 -12.92 -1.62
C TYR A 287 -33.29 -14.26 -1.11
N THR A 288 -33.30 -14.43 0.20
CA THR A 288 -32.73 -15.59 0.91
C THR A 288 -33.83 -16.31 1.68
N PRO A 289 -34.44 -17.37 1.12
CA PRO A 289 -35.53 -18.09 1.79
C PRO A 289 -35.09 -18.87 3.02
N VAL A 290 -33.84 -19.33 3.05
CA VAL A 290 -33.27 -20.10 4.17
C VAL A 290 -31.81 -19.69 4.39
N ASP A 291 -31.29 -19.83 5.61
CA ASP A 291 -29.87 -19.61 5.92
C ASP A 291 -28.97 -20.31 4.89
N SER A 292 -28.20 -19.53 4.14
CA SER A 292 -27.50 -19.96 2.94
C SER A 292 -26.03 -19.56 2.93
N MET A 293 -25.19 -20.45 2.38
CA MET A 293 -23.78 -20.21 2.13
C MET A 293 -23.48 -20.39 0.65
N VAL A 294 -22.82 -19.39 0.07
CA VAL A 294 -22.51 -19.34 -1.36
C VAL A 294 -21.04 -18.99 -1.55
N PHE A 295 -20.43 -19.65 -2.53
CA PHE A 295 -19.14 -19.24 -3.09
C PHE A 295 -19.33 -18.69 -4.49
N GLY A 296 -18.75 -17.54 -4.78
CA GLY A 296 -18.87 -16.92 -6.08
C GLY A 296 -17.74 -15.94 -6.36
N GLY A 297 -17.91 -15.11 -7.37
CA GLY A 297 -17.04 -13.97 -7.60
C GLY A 297 -17.23 -13.31 -8.95
N ASN A 298 -16.50 -12.21 -9.13
CA ASN A 298 -16.66 -11.27 -10.22
C ASN A 298 -15.50 -11.37 -11.20
N PHE A 299 -15.78 -11.19 -12.49
CA PHE A 299 -14.76 -11.16 -13.54
C PHE A 299 -15.18 -10.25 -14.70
N LEU A 300 -14.19 -9.63 -15.33
CA LEU A 300 -14.35 -8.93 -16.61
C LEU A 300 -13.82 -9.83 -17.73
N HIS A 301 -14.37 -9.71 -18.94
CA HIS A 301 -13.95 -10.50 -20.10
C HIS A 301 -14.05 -9.70 -21.41
N SER A 302 -13.38 -10.19 -22.46
CA SER A 302 -13.24 -9.44 -23.71
C SER A 302 -14.42 -9.54 -24.68
N PHE A 303 -15.48 -10.29 -24.32
CA PHE A 303 -16.61 -10.57 -25.21
C PHE A 303 -17.85 -9.68 -24.93
N ASN A 304 -17.78 -8.84 -23.90
CA ASN A 304 -18.84 -7.88 -23.59
C ASN A 304 -18.29 -6.56 -23.04
N ILE A 305 -17.23 -6.04 -23.66
CA ILE A 305 -16.57 -4.81 -23.22
C ILE A 305 -17.52 -3.61 -23.30
N SER A 306 -18.36 -3.55 -24.33
CA SER A 306 -19.33 -2.46 -24.54
C SER A 306 -20.25 -2.28 -23.33
N THR A 307 -20.83 -3.37 -22.79
CA THR A 307 -21.68 -3.29 -21.60
C THR A 307 -20.87 -2.96 -20.36
N GLN A 308 -19.69 -3.57 -20.16
CA GLN A 308 -18.79 -3.26 -19.04
C GLN A 308 -18.49 -1.75 -18.97
N LEU A 309 -18.13 -1.13 -20.10
CA LEU A 309 -17.85 0.31 -20.17
C LEU A 309 -19.11 1.16 -19.92
N ASN A 310 -20.26 0.72 -20.41
CA ASN A 310 -21.53 1.41 -20.18
C ASN A 310 -21.88 1.45 -18.68
N ILE A 311 -21.74 0.31 -17.98
CA ILE A 311 -21.99 0.26 -16.53
C ILE A 311 -20.99 1.13 -15.78
N CYS A 312 -19.70 1.12 -16.13
CA CYS A 312 -18.72 2.03 -15.54
C CYS A 312 -19.13 3.51 -15.72
N ASN A 313 -19.70 3.88 -16.87
CA ASN A 313 -20.23 5.23 -17.09
C ASN A 313 -21.50 5.51 -16.25
N ILE A 314 -22.38 4.53 -16.04
CA ILE A 314 -23.53 4.65 -15.13
C ILE A 314 -23.04 4.90 -13.71
N GLU A 315 -22.03 4.18 -13.23
CA GLU A 315 -21.42 4.40 -11.91
C GLU A 315 -20.84 5.81 -11.76
N ASP A 316 -20.24 6.35 -12.83
CA ASP A 316 -19.78 7.74 -12.92
C ASP A 316 -20.92 8.74 -12.76
N ARG A 317 -22.02 8.58 -13.51
CA ARG A 317 -23.16 9.50 -13.49
C ARG A 317 -23.95 9.43 -12.18
N THR A 318 -24.10 8.23 -11.63
CA THR A 318 -24.75 7.97 -10.34
C THR A 318 -23.84 8.26 -9.14
N ARG A 319 -22.55 8.56 -9.37
CA ARG A 319 -21.56 8.94 -8.34
C ARG A 319 -21.32 7.87 -7.29
N VAL A 320 -21.26 6.61 -7.71
CA VAL A 320 -20.92 5.48 -6.83
C VAL A 320 -19.57 5.74 -6.14
N PRO A 321 -19.46 5.62 -4.80
CA PRO A 321 -18.20 5.79 -4.08
C PRO A 321 -17.11 4.82 -4.55
N VAL A 322 -15.86 5.27 -4.57
CA VAL A 322 -14.72 4.48 -5.07
C VAL A 322 -14.56 3.12 -4.36
N LYS A 323 -14.93 3.02 -3.07
CA LYS A 323 -14.90 1.75 -2.31
C LYS A 323 -15.76 0.65 -2.96
N PHE A 324 -16.83 1.01 -3.66
CA PHE A 324 -17.78 0.08 -4.27
C PHE A 324 -17.60 -0.07 -5.79
N ARG A 325 -16.49 0.44 -6.34
CA ARG A 325 -16.16 0.32 -7.77
C ARG A 325 -15.10 -0.73 -8.00
N TYR A 326 -15.00 -1.20 -9.24
CA TYR A 326 -13.94 -2.11 -9.66
C TYR A 326 -12.55 -1.47 -9.46
N PRO A 327 -11.63 -2.09 -8.69
CA PRO A 327 -10.29 -1.55 -8.48
C PRO A 327 -9.48 -1.53 -9.78
N PHE A 328 -8.77 -0.44 -10.07
CA PHE A 328 -7.85 -0.31 -11.22
C PHE A 328 -8.52 -0.56 -12.59
N TYR A 329 -9.77 -0.12 -12.75
CA TYR A 329 -10.58 -0.43 -13.94
C TYR A 329 -9.94 0.03 -15.26
N TYR A 330 -9.48 1.28 -15.33
CA TYR A 330 -8.88 1.81 -16.56
C TYR A 330 -7.44 1.31 -16.76
N GLU A 331 -6.69 1.08 -15.69
CA GLU A 331 -5.38 0.41 -15.73
C GLU A 331 -5.51 -1.00 -16.33
N MET A 332 -6.54 -1.75 -15.94
CA MET A 332 -6.86 -3.05 -16.54
C MET A 332 -7.14 -2.91 -18.04
N CYS A 333 -7.94 -1.92 -18.45
CA CYS A 333 -8.25 -1.66 -19.86
C CYS A 333 -6.99 -1.43 -20.71
N TRP A 334 -6.01 -0.70 -20.17
CA TRP A 334 -4.72 -0.51 -20.83
C TRP A 334 -3.94 -1.82 -21.02
N TYR A 335 -3.91 -2.69 -20.01
CA TYR A 335 -3.28 -4.00 -20.13
C TYR A 335 -4.01 -4.90 -21.12
N VAL A 336 -5.36 -4.83 -21.21
CA VAL A 336 -6.12 -5.56 -22.24
C VAL A 336 -5.61 -5.20 -23.64
N LEU A 337 -5.46 -3.90 -23.96
CA LEU A 337 -4.92 -3.49 -25.26
C LEU A 337 -3.51 -4.03 -25.51
N GLU A 338 -2.62 -3.91 -24.52
CA GLU A 338 -1.25 -4.41 -24.61
C GLU A 338 -1.21 -5.91 -24.88
N ARG A 339 -2.05 -6.69 -24.18
CA ARG A 339 -2.11 -8.14 -24.35
C ARG A 339 -2.59 -8.57 -25.72
N TYR A 340 -3.62 -7.92 -26.28
CA TYR A 340 -4.10 -8.23 -27.62
C TYR A 340 -3.02 -7.96 -28.67
N ILE A 341 -2.32 -6.81 -28.59
CA ILE A 341 -1.20 -6.55 -29.49
C ILE A 341 -0.11 -7.62 -29.31
N PHE A 342 0.34 -7.87 -28.09
CA PHE A 342 1.41 -8.82 -27.86
C PHE A 342 1.05 -10.23 -28.35
N SER A 343 -0.17 -10.69 -28.11
CA SER A 343 -0.62 -12.00 -28.57
C SER A 343 -0.59 -12.14 -30.09
N LEU A 344 -1.03 -11.10 -30.81
CA LEU A 344 -1.22 -11.11 -32.26
C LEU A 344 0.04 -10.73 -33.05
N THR A 345 0.86 -9.80 -32.55
CA THR A 345 2.01 -9.24 -33.28
C THR A 345 3.35 -9.52 -32.63
N LYS A 346 3.37 -10.11 -31.41
CA LYS A 346 4.56 -10.29 -30.56
C LYS A 346 5.29 -8.99 -30.18
N THR A 347 4.69 -7.83 -30.45
CA THR A 347 5.21 -6.52 -30.02
C THR A 347 4.72 -6.22 -28.60
N SER A 348 5.62 -5.95 -27.66
CA SER A 348 5.23 -5.57 -26.29
C SER A 348 5.37 -4.07 -26.04
N TYR A 349 4.38 -3.52 -25.32
CA TYR A 349 4.42 -2.15 -24.81
C TYR A 349 4.66 -2.10 -23.29
N LEU A 350 4.93 -3.25 -22.66
CA LEU A 350 5.34 -3.30 -21.27
C LEU A 350 6.71 -2.65 -21.07
N THR A 351 6.99 -2.10 -19.89
CA THR A 351 8.34 -1.64 -19.55
C THR A 351 9.33 -2.81 -19.52
N PRO A 352 10.64 -2.59 -19.73
CA PRO A 352 11.64 -3.67 -19.68
C PRO A 352 11.59 -4.49 -18.37
N GLU A 353 11.30 -3.83 -17.25
CA GLU A 353 11.10 -4.50 -15.96
C GLU A 353 9.90 -5.46 -15.99
N PHE A 354 8.76 -5.02 -16.53
CA PHE A 354 7.55 -5.84 -16.59
C PHE A 354 7.70 -6.98 -17.59
N GLN A 355 8.39 -6.75 -18.72
CA GLN A 355 8.74 -7.80 -19.69
C GLN A 355 9.59 -8.87 -19.03
N LYS A 356 10.65 -8.48 -18.31
CA LYS A 356 11.53 -9.40 -17.57
C LYS A 356 10.74 -10.37 -16.68
N TYR A 357 9.75 -9.90 -15.94
CA TYR A 357 8.97 -10.75 -15.04
C TYR A 357 7.81 -11.51 -15.70
N SER A 358 7.34 -11.06 -16.86
CA SER A 358 6.06 -11.51 -17.43
C SER A 358 6.19 -12.25 -18.76
N LEU A 359 7.29 -12.11 -19.49
CA LEU A 359 7.52 -12.71 -20.80
C LEU A 359 8.75 -13.62 -20.77
N GLU A 360 8.61 -14.85 -21.27
CA GLU A 360 9.74 -15.76 -21.49
C GLU A 360 10.16 -15.69 -22.97
N GLN A 361 11.25 -14.97 -23.26
CA GLN A 361 12.13 -15.00 -24.45
C GLN A 361 12.88 -13.66 -24.52
N MET A 362 14.15 -13.51 -24.92
CA MET A 362 15.19 -14.38 -25.46
C MET A 362 16.52 -13.90 -24.83
N ASN A 363 17.49 -14.79 -24.63
CA ASN A 363 18.87 -14.46 -24.25
C ASN A 363 19.64 -13.71 -25.36
N ASP A 364 19.05 -12.68 -25.95
CA ASP A 364 19.67 -11.82 -26.96
C ASP A 364 19.95 -10.39 -26.45
N TRP A 365 19.55 -10.10 -25.21
CA TRP A 365 19.89 -8.82 -24.58
C TRP A 365 21.37 -8.72 -24.19
N LEU A 366 22.06 -9.86 -23.96
CA LEU A 366 23.51 -9.87 -23.84
C LEU A 366 24.19 -9.53 -25.18
N VAL A 367 23.60 -9.86 -26.33
CA VAL A 367 24.19 -9.49 -27.64
C VAL A 367 23.99 -8.00 -27.94
N CYS A 368 22.86 -7.41 -27.52
CA CYS A 368 22.63 -5.96 -27.72
C CYS A 368 23.41 -5.07 -26.75
N VAL A 369 23.61 -5.46 -25.48
CA VAL A 369 24.35 -4.63 -24.51
C VAL A 369 25.87 -4.64 -24.78
N PHE A 370 26.42 -5.69 -25.39
CA PHE A 370 27.82 -5.71 -25.84
C PHE A 370 28.07 -5.07 -27.22
N SER A 371 27.02 -4.63 -27.94
CA SER A 371 27.15 -4.02 -29.28
C SER A 371 27.00 -2.48 -29.30
N TYR A 372 26.87 -1.83 -28.14
CA TYR A 372 26.87 -0.35 -28.02
C TYR A 372 28.27 0.30 -28.07
N ARG A 373 29.28 -0.41 -28.60
CA ARG A 373 30.59 0.15 -28.98
C ARG A 373 30.82 0.22 -30.49
N LYS A 374 29.81 -0.06 -31.33
CA LYS A 374 29.97 -0.07 -32.80
C LYS A 374 28.95 0.74 -33.61
N ILE A 375 28.18 1.64 -32.98
CA ILE A 375 27.33 2.63 -33.66
C ILE A 375 27.89 4.04 -33.42
N ALA A 376 29.15 4.24 -33.80
CA ALA A 376 29.79 5.54 -33.89
C ALA A 376 30.59 5.69 -35.20
N CYS A 377 30.26 4.95 -36.27
CA CYS A 377 30.99 5.03 -37.53
C CYS A 377 30.17 4.81 -38.81
N LEU A 378 28.88 5.17 -38.83
CA LEU A 378 28.07 5.12 -40.06
C LEU A 378 27.22 6.39 -40.24
N TYR A 379 27.90 7.54 -40.21
CA TYR A 379 27.51 8.73 -40.98
C TYR A 379 28.66 9.09 -41.92
N SER A 380 28.87 8.26 -42.94
CA SER A 380 29.56 8.63 -44.18
C SER A 380 29.49 7.48 -45.19
N GLY A 381 29.12 7.80 -46.43
CA GLY A 381 29.50 6.99 -47.59
C GLY A 381 28.40 6.14 -48.25
N LEU A 382 27.88 6.67 -49.35
CA LEU A 382 27.10 5.98 -50.39
C LEU A 382 27.76 4.69 -50.91
N LYS A 383 26.97 3.64 -51.19
CA LYS A 383 26.75 3.02 -52.52
C LYS A 383 25.88 1.75 -52.45
N LYS A 384 25.02 1.57 -53.46
CA LYS A 384 24.09 0.44 -53.70
C LYS A 384 24.81 -0.91 -53.94
N PRO A 385 24.17 -2.06 -53.69
CA PRO A 385 24.51 -3.33 -54.34
C PRO A 385 23.52 -3.70 -55.47
N PRO A 386 23.91 -4.54 -56.46
CA PRO A 386 23.05 -5.02 -57.54
C PRO A 386 22.42 -6.42 -57.28
N ASN A 387 21.38 -6.70 -58.06
CA ASN A 387 20.67 -7.98 -58.28
C ASN A 387 21.58 -9.22 -58.44
N VAL A 388 21.09 -10.41 -58.06
CA VAL A 388 20.77 -11.57 -58.94
C VAL A 388 19.98 -12.65 -58.15
N ASP A 389 19.04 -13.26 -58.88
CA ASP A 389 17.97 -14.23 -58.56
C ASP A 389 18.41 -15.73 -58.35
N PRO A 390 17.45 -16.64 -58.03
CA PRO A 390 17.67 -17.94 -57.35
C PRO A 390 17.45 -19.21 -58.21
N SER A 391 17.94 -20.36 -57.71
CA SER A 391 17.55 -21.77 -58.03
C SER A 391 18.58 -22.71 -57.36
N SER A 392 18.36 -23.93 -56.89
CA SER A 392 17.35 -24.98 -57.08
C SER A 392 17.63 -26.12 -56.07
N GLU A 393 16.56 -26.83 -55.66
CA GLU A 393 16.40 -28.25 -55.28
C GLU A 393 17.59 -29.13 -54.82
N GLN A 394 17.41 -29.95 -53.77
CA GLN A 394 16.99 -31.37 -53.89
C GLN A 394 16.97 -32.11 -52.53
N VAL A 395 16.02 -33.05 -52.46
CA VAL A 395 15.60 -33.92 -51.34
C VAL A 395 16.49 -35.17 -51.23
N LYS A 396 16.69 -35.69 -50.00
CA LYS A 396 16.89 -37.14 -49.76
C LYS A 396 16.34 -37.57 -48.39
N GLU A 397 15.50 -38.59 -48.43
CA GLU A 397 14.89 -39.30 -47.30
C GLU A 397 15.86 -40.31 -46.62
N GLY A 398 15.61 -40.59 -45.34
CA GLY A 398 16.18 -41.68 -44.56
C GLY A 398 15.47 -41.82 -43.21
N SER A 399 15.10 -43.05 -42.84
CA SER A 399 13.99 -43.47 -41.97
C SER A 399 14.29 -43.76 -40.48
N SER A 400 13.21 -43.77 -39.66
CA SER A 400 12.97 -44.43 -38.35
C SER A 400 13.74 -43.88 -37.12
N SER A 401 13.20 -43.74 -35.90
CA SER A 401 12.05 -44.34 -35.21
C SER A 401 11.57 -43.44 -34.05
N ASP A 402 10.33 -43.67 -33.62
CA ASP A 402 9.51 -42.93 -32.65
C ASP A 402 10.08 -42.79 -31.22
N GLU A 403 10.01 -41.58 -30.64
CA GLU A 403 9.71 -41.34 -29.21
C GLU A 403 8.92 -40.01 -29.06
N ASP A 404 7.76 -40.09 -28.40
CA ASP A 404 6.75 -39.05 -28.25
C ASP A 404 7.27 -37.77 -27.57
N THR A 405 7.22 -36.65 -28.29
CA THR A 405 7.28 -35.31 -27.70
C THR A 405 6.21 -34.42 -28.33
N GLU A 406 5.26 -33.94 -27.54
CA GLU A 406 4.26 -32.94 -27.95
C GLU A 406 4.94 -31.64 -28.41
N GLN A 407 5.24 -31.54 -29.70
CA GLN A 407 5.64 -30.29 -30.35
C GLN A 407 4.43 -29.60 -30.97
N GLN A 408 4.23 -28.37 -30.51
CA GLN A 408 3.36 -27.35 -31.08
C GLN A 408 3.51 -27.29 -32.61
N SER A 409 2.44 -27.63 -33.34
CA SER A 409 2.33 -27.35 -34.77
C SER A 409 2.01 -25.87 -34.99
N ASP A 410 2.97 -24.97 -34.75
CA ASP A 410 2.89 -23.61 -35.28
C ASP A 410 3.29 -23.65 -36.76
N LYS A 411 2.31 -23.87 -37.65
CA LYS A 411 2.48 -23.53 -39.06
C LYS A 411 2.60 -22.01 -39.17
N PRO A 412 3.71 -21.45 -39.69
CA PRO A 412 3.83 -20.01 -39.88
C PRO A 412 2.92 -19.59 -41.04
N GLY A 413 1.86 -18.85 -40.76
CA GLY A 413 1.02 -18.20 -41.79
C GLY A 413 -0.50 -18.29 -41.64
N ALA A 414 -1.06 -18.92 -40.60
CA ALA A 414 -2.51 -18.88 -40.38
C ALA A 414 -2.92 -17.53 -39.76
N LYS A 415 -3.68 -16.71 -40.50
CA LYS A 415 -4.27 -15.46 -40.01
C LYS A 415 -5.17 -15.75 -38.80
N VAL A 416 -4.91 -15.13 -37.65
CA VAL A 416 -5.78 -15.22 -36.46
C VAL A 416 -7.01 -14.35 -36.70
N HIS A 417 -8.20 -14.87 -36.41
CA HIS A 417 -9.45 -14.13 -36.55
C HIS A 417 -10.03 -13.76 -35.17
N LEU A 418 -10.39 -12.50 -34.97
CA LEU A 418 -11.10 -12.00 -33.80
C LEU A 418 -12.60 -12.26 -33.92
N THR A 419 -13.27 -12.52 -32.79
CA THR A 419 -14.73 -12.56 -32.78
C THR A 419 -15.30 -11.14 -33.00
N PRO A 420 -16.52 -11.01 -33.55
CA PRO A 420 -17.19 -9.71 -33.66
C PRO A 420 -17.27 -8.97 -32.32
N PHE A 421 -17.48 -9.71 -31.22
CA PHE A 421 -17.55 -9.16 -29.87
C PHE A 421 -16.24 -8.55 -29.38
N GLU A 422 -15.12 -9.23 -29.62
CA GLU A 422 -13.80 -8.69 -29.26
C GLU A 422 -13.45 -7.49 -30.12
N LEU A 423 -13.72 -7.55 -31.44
CA LEU A 423 -13.43 -6.46 -32.35
C LEU A 423 -14.21 -5.18 -31.98
N GLU A 424 -15.52 -5.29 -31.78
CA GLU A 424 -16.37 -4.19 -31.32
C GLU A 424 -15.90 -3.68 -29.94
N GLY A 425 -15.63 -4.60 -29.02
CA GLY A 425 -15.21 -4.28 -27.66
C GLY A 425 -13.88 -3.52 -27.62
N LEU A 426 -12.89 -3.93 -28.41
CA LEU A 426 -11.58 -3.27 -28.49
C LEU A 426 -11.67 -1.89 -29.12
N TRP A 427 -12.53 -1.71 -30.14
CA TRP A 427 -12.83 -0.37 -30.69
C TRP A 427 -13.44 0.54 -29.64
N ASN A 428 -14.44 0.05 -28.90
CA ASN A 428 -15.09 0.81 -27.83
C ASN A 428 -14.13 1.18 -26.70
N LEU A 429 -13.25 0.25 -26.33
CA LEU A 429 -12.23 0.47 -25.30
C LEU A 429 -11.17 1.49 -25.74
N LEU A 430 -10.68 1.39 -26.98
CA LEU A 430 -9.77 2.37 -27.55
C LEU A 430 -10.39 3.76 -27.57
N GLY A 431 -11.62 3.88 -28.10
CA GLY A 431 -12.35 5.15 -28.14
C GLY A 431 -12.55 5.73 -26.74
N LYS A 432 -12.92 4.89 -25.76
CA LYS A 432 -13.07 5.33 -24.37
C LYS A 432 -11.75 5.87 -23.81
N LEU A 433 -10.64 5.15 -23.93
CA LEU A 433 -9.34 5.59 -23.40
C LEU A 433 -8.83 6.88 -24.05
N GLU A 434 -9.15 7.11 -25.34
CA GLU A 434 -8.80 8.34 -26.05
C GLU A 434 -9.62 9.55 -25.60
N THR A 435 -10.89 9.35 -25.26
CA THR A 435 -11.79 10.41 -24.77
C THR A 435 -11.54 10.81 -23.30
N LEU A 436 -10.83 9.98 -22.53
CA LEU A 436 -10.52 10.32 -21.13
C LEU A 436 -9.58 11.53 -21.05
N PRO A 437 -9.84 12.48 -20.12
CA PRO A 437 -8.96 13.63 -19.92
C PRO A 437 -7.59 13.16 -19.39
N SER A 438 -6.53 13.90 -19.70
CA SER A 438 -5.13 13.50 -19.43
C SER A 438 -4.88 13.08 -17.97
N ASN A 439 -5.55 13.72 -17.01
CA ASN A 439 -5.45 13.41 -15.57
C ASN A 439 -6.23 12.16 -15.12
N LYS A 440 -7.09 11.59 -15.98
CA LYS A 440 -7.87 10.37 -15.71
C LYS A 440 -7.57 9.23 -16.69
N LYS A 441 -6.51 9.36 -17.50
CA LYS A 441 -6.12 8.29 -18.42
C LYS A 441 -5.68 7.03 -17.69
N CYS A 442 -5.22 7.13 -16.45
CA CYS A 442 -4.85 5.98 -15.61
C CYS A 442 -3.92 4.99 -16.34
N VAL A 443 -2.92 5.51 -17.06
CA VAL A 443 -1.92 4.67 -17.72
C VAL A 443 -1.13 3.95 -16.63
N PRO A 444 -1.13 2.60 -16.59
CA PRO A 444 -0.45 1.88 -15.55
C PRO A 444 1.07 2.00 -15.70
N ALA A 445 1.80 1.95 -14.58
CA ALA A 445 3.26 2.09 -14.54
C ALA A 445 4.01 1.05 -15.40
N GLY A 446 3.35 -0.08 -15.71
CA GLY A 446 3.90 -1.11 -16.57
C GLY A 446 3.91 -0.78 -18.06
N ILE A 447 3.38 0.36 -18.53
CA ILE A 447 3.33 0.74 -19.96
C ILE A 447 4.23 1.94 -20.22
N HIS A 448 5.21 1.80 -21.12
CA HIS A 448 6.22 2.84 -21.36
C HIS A 448 5.84 3.86 -22.46
N ASN A 449 4.93 3.52 -23.38
CA ASN A 449 4.52 4.43 -24.47
C ASN A 449 3.04 4.23 -24.85
N ALA A 450 2.16 4.85 -24.06
CA ALA A 450 0.71 4.75 -24.26
C ALA A 450 0.21 5.29 -25.61
N PRO A 451 0.71 6.43 -26.15
CA PRO A 451 0.31 6.91 -27.48
C PRO A 451 0.69 5.96 -28.64
N ALA A 452 1.86 5.31 -28.55
CA ALA A 452 2.25 4.32 -29.55
C ALA A 452 1.38 3.06 -29.45
N LEU A 453 1.05 2.62 -28.24
CA LEU A 453 0.11 1.52 -28.00
C LEU A 453 -1.27 1.81 -28.63
N THR A 454 -1.86 2.99 -28.39
CA THR A 454 -3.16 3.36 -28.99
C THR A 454 -3.11 3.46 -30.51
N THR A 455 -1.99 3.93 -31.06
CA THR A 455 -1.80 4.01 -32.52
C THR A 455 -1.69 2.62 -33.14
N HIS A 456 -0.93 1.71 -32.52
CA HIS A 456 -0.73 0.36 -33.02
C HIS A 456 -2.02 -0.47 -32.92
N ILE A 457 -2.74 -0.44 -31.80
CA ILE A 457 -4.02 -1.16 -31.71
C ILE A 457 -5.01 -0.65 -32.76
N ARG A 458 -5.05 0.67 -33.01
CA ARG A 458 -5.92 1.22 -34.06
C ARG A 458 -5.59 0.66 -35.44
N ALA A 459 -4.31 0.51 -35.77
CA ALA A 459 -3.87 -0.09 -37.02
C ALA A 459 -4.25 -1.58 -37.08
N LEU A 460 -4.00 -2.33 -36.01
CA LEU A 460 -4.36 -3.74 -35.87
C LEU A 460 -5.87 -3.97 -36.05
N LEU A 461 -6.71 -3.17 -35.38
CA LEU A 461 -8.16 -3.29 -35.50
C LEU A 461 -8.68 -3.00 -36.92
N LYS A 462 -7.98 -2.14 -37.69
CA LYS A 462 -8.31 -1.92 -39.11
C LYS A 462 -7.94 -3.13 -39.98
N GLU A 463 -6.85 -3.84 -39.67
CA GLU A 463 -6.46 -5.08 -40.36
C GLU A 463 -7.44 -6.23 -40.12
N HIS A 464 -7.98 -6.30 -38.90
CA HIS A 464 -8.96 -7.30 -38.48
C HIS A 464 -10.42 -6.92 -38.80
N ALA A 465 -10.68 -5.79 -39.48
CA ALA A 465 -12.03 -5.32 -39.78
C ALA A 465 -12.87 -6.31 -40.61
N ASN A 466 -12.21 -7.16 -41.40
CA ASN A 466 -12.84 -8.16 -42.28
C ASN A 466 -12.59 -9.60 -41.81
N ASP A 467 -12.40 -9.81 -40.51
CA ASP A 467 -12.25 -11.17 -39.96
C ASP A 467 -13.53 -12.01 -40.13
N ASN A 468 -13.35 -13.30 -40.39
CA ASN A 468 -14.47 -14.22 -40.57
C ASN A 468 -14.93 -14.77 -39.21
N PRO A 469 -16.18 -14.49 -38.78
CA PRO A 469 -16.68 -14.95 -37.48
C PRO A 469 -16.58 -16.47 -37.31
N LYS A 470 -16.82 -17.27 -38.36
CA LYS A 470 -16.76 -18.74 -38.26
C LYS A 470 -15.35 -19.25 -37.97
N LEU A 471 -14.32 -18.55 -38.46
CA LEU A 471 -12.92 -18.90 -38.23
C LEU A 471 -12.41 -18.39 -36.87
N SER A 472 -13.13 -17.45 -36.25
CA SER A 472 -12.80 -16.94 -34.91
C SER A 472 -13.18 -17.89 -33.77
N TYR A 473 -14.08 -18.85 -33.99
CA TYR A 473 -14.57 -19.80 -32.99
C TYR A 473 -13.60 -20.98 -32.81
N THR A 474 -12.38 -20.67 -32.39
CA THR A 474 -11.27 -21.63 -32.26
C THR A 474 -11.38 -22.55 -31.04
N GLY A 475 -12.24 -22.22 -30.07
CA GLY A 475 -12.30 -22.87 -28.77
C GLY A 475 -11.05 -22.66 -27.91
N LYS A 476 -10.11 -21.80 -28.34
CA LYS A 476 -8.83 -21.57 -27.68
C LYS A 476 -8.64 -20.07 -27.41
N PRO A 477 -8.20 -19.67 -26.20
CA PRO A 477 -7.93 -18.27 -25.92
C PRO A 477 -6.82 -17.67 -26.78
N ILE A 478 -7.13 -16.53 -27.42
CA ILE A 478 -6.18 -15.71 -28.20
C ILE A 478 -5.18 -15.05 -27.25
N VAL A 479 -5.69 -14.52 -26.13
CA VAL A 479 -4.85 -13.92 -25.09
C VAL A 479 -4.50 -14.97 -24.05
N LYS A 480 -3.21 -15.27 -23.96
CA LYS A 480 -2.60 -16.03 -22.86
C LYS A 480 -1.28 -15.40 -22.50
N TRP A 481 -0.86 -15.55 -21.25
CA TRP A 481 0.51 -15.27 -20.90
C TRP A 481 1.43 -16.37 -21.42
N PRO A 482 2.64 -16.04 -21.94
CA PRO A 482 3.63 -17.06 -22.29
C PRO A 482 4.05 -17.84 -21.05
N LYS A 483 4.78 -18.94 -21.26
CA LYS A 483 5.44 -19.67 -20.17
C LYS A 483 6.36 -18.69 -19.39
N ARG A 484 6.68 -19.04 -18.14
CA ARG A 484 7.46 -18.15 -17.25
C ARG A 484 8.93 -18.35 -17.52
N PRO A 485 9.75 -17.28 -17.43
CA PRO A 485 11.19 -17.45 -17.43
C PRO A 485 11.61 -18.48 -16.37
N SER A 486 12.46 -19.42 -16.75
CA SER A 486 12.92 -20.52 -15.89
C SER A 486 13.55 -20.05 -14.57
N TRP A 487 14.15 -18.86 -14.55
CA TRP A 487 14.74 -18.25 -13.35
C TRP A 487 13.71 -17.61 -12.41
N TYR A 488 12.50 -17.31 -12.87
CA TYR A 488 11.49 -16.69 -12.04
C TYR A 488 10.80 -17.74 -11.19
N GLN A 489 11.09 -17.71 -9.89
CA GLN A 489 10.32 -18.47 -8.90
C GLN A 489 9.27 -17.56 -8.27
N PRO A 490 7.97 -17.88 -8.40
CA PRO A 490 6.94 -17.20 -7.64
C PRO A 490 7.25 -17.30 -6.15
N PRO A 491 6.99 -16.24 -5.37
CA PRO A 491 7.16 -16.30 -3.93
C PRO A 491 6.34 -17.46 -3.33
N PRO A 492 6.88 -18.24 -2.38
CA PRO A 492 6.23 -19.45 -1.90
C PRO A 492 4.87 -19.12 -1.27
N PRO A 493 3.82 -19.91 -1.56
CA PRO A 493 2.54 -19.77 -0.87
C PRO A 493 2.72 -20.02 0.63
N PRO A 494 1.91 -19.39 1.51
CA PRO A 494 1.97 -19.67 2.94
C PRO A 494 1.75 -21.17 3.20
N PRO A 495 2.54 -21.82 4.08
CA PRO A 495 2.49 -23.27 4.27
C PRO A 495 1.09 -23.73 4.75
N PRO A 496 0.57 -24.87 4.24
CA PRO A 496 -0.69 -25.42 4.71
C PRO A 496 -0.55 -25.92 6.16
N PRO A 497 -1.50 -25.63 7.05
CA PRO A 497 -1.50 -26.19 8.40
C PRO A 497 -1.94 -27.67 8.37
N PRO A 498 -1.55 -28.47 9.39
CA PRO A 498 -2.03 -29.84 9.54
C PRO A 498 -3.56 -29.89 9.69
N ARG A 499 -4.20 -30.86 9.01
CA ARG A 499 -5.65 -31.13 9.04
C ARG A 499 -6.10 -31.39 10.49
N PRO A 500 -7.17 -30.77 11.00
CA PRO A 500 -7.73 -31.14 12.29
C PRO A 500 -8.37 -32.53 12.16
N LYS A 501 -7.86 -33.53 12.90
CA LYS A 501 -8.61 -34.77 13.18
C LYS A 501 -9.51 -34.51 14.38
N LEU A 502 -10.80 -34.83 14.27
CA LEU A 502 -11.70 -34.91 15.43
C LEU A 502 -11.32 -36.14 16.28
N ALA A 503 -10.91 -35.92 17.53
CA ALA A 503 -11.23 -36.76 18.70
C ALA A 503 -10.68 -36.14 20.00
N THR A 504 -11.60 -35.93 20.94
CA THR A 504 -11.54 -36.07 22.41
C THR A 504 -10.28 -35.67 23.22
N THR A 505 -10.45 -34.64 24.06
CA THR A 505 -9.69 -34.06 25.21
C THR A 505 -8.55 -34.88 25.87
N PRO A 506 -7.44 -34.25 26.34
CA PRO A 506 -7.45 -33.42 27.57
C PRO A 506 -6.69 -32.08 27.52
N ILE A 507 -7.00 -31.20 28.49
CA ILE A 507 -6.51 -29.83 28.67
C ILE A 507 -5.00 -29.84 28.99
N ILE A 508 -4.20 -29.13 28.18
CA ILE A 508 -2.79 -28.81 28.46
C ILE A 508 -2.65 -27.28 28.64
N PRO A 509 -2.00 -26.77 29.70
CA PRO A 509 -1.82 -25.33 29.92
C PRO A 509 -0.91 -24.69 28.86
N ARG A 510 -1.26 -23.48 28.44
CA ARG A 510 -0.61 -22.71 27.37
C ARG A 510 0.75 -22.13 27.82
N PRO A 511 1.81 -22.15 26.98
CA PRO A 511 3.06 -21.43 27.28
C PRO A 511 2.88 -19.91 27.15
N GLN A 512 3.40 -19.16 28.12
CA GLN A 512 3.44 -17.69 28.12
C GLN A 512 4.54 -17.16 27.19
N LYS A 513 4.25 -16.08 26.45
CA LYS A 513 5.20 -15.38 25.56
C LYS A 513 5.87 -14.20 26.29
N PRO A 514 7.15 -13.90 26.02
CA PRO A 514 7.84 -12.73 26.59
C PRO A 514 7.51 -11.41 25.86
N ALA A 515 7.57 -10.31 26.61
CA ALA A 515 7.17 -8.96 26.21
C ALA A 515 8.35 -8.00 26.05
N SER A 516 8.28 -7.06 25.09
CA SER A 516 9.05 -5.78 25.04
C SER A 516 8.47 -4.89 23.92
N SER A 517 8.33 -3.56 24.01
CA SER A 517 8.64 -2.55 25.04
C SER A 517 7.68 -1.35 24.89
N MET A 518 7.50 -0.59 25.98
CA MET A 518 6.78 0.70 26.13
C MET A 518 5.25 0.74 26.00
N SER A 519 4.58 -0.37 25.71
CA SER A 519 3.14 -0.52 25.97
C SER A 519 2.82 -1.28 27.27
N VAL A 520 3.85 -1.58 28.08
CA VAL A 520 3.76 -2.49 29.24
C VAL A 520 3.47 -1.80 30.56
N LEU A 521 3.52 -0.46 30.66
CA LEU A 521 2.94 0.23 31.83
C LEU A 521 1.41 0.36 31.71
N ARG A 522 0.68 -0.75 31.58
CA ARG A 522 -0.75 -0.83 31.94
C ARG A 522 -1.13 -2.26 32.39
N ARG A 523 -0.61 -2.71 33.53
CA ARG A 523 -1.57 -3.28 34.50
C ARG A 523 -2.60 -2.17 34.75
N ARG A 524 -3.90 -2.46 34.71
CA ARG A 524 -4.94 -1.44 34.99
C ARG A 524 -4.69 -0.89 36.39
N ARG A 525 -4.04 0.26 36.50
CA ARG A 525 -3.89 0.97 37.76
C ARG A 525 -5.28 1.38 38.23
N VAL A 526 -5.56 1.13 39.50
CA VAL A 526 -6.87 1.40 40.07
C VAL A 526 -6.88 2.82 40.62
N ARG A 527 -8.06 3.43 40.60
CA ARG A 527 -8.26 4.74 41.22
C ARG A 527 -8.03 4.59 42.72
N CYS A 528 -7.29 5.52 43.34
CA CYS A 528 -7.10 5.50 44.80
C CYS A 528 -8.39 5.75 45.59
N LYS A 529 -9.46 6.23 44.93
CA LYS A 529 -10.76 6.58 45.51
C LYS A 529 -10.74 7.68 46.59
N ARG A 530 -9.56 8.18 46.99
CA ARG A 530 -9.37 9.19 48.05
C ARG A 530 -8.88 10.55 47.54
N CYS A 531 -8.28 10.65 46.35
CA CYS A 531 -7.82 11.94 45.82
C CYS A 531 -9.00 12.82 45.41
N GLU A 532 -8.79 14.14 45.41
CA GLU A 532 -9.80 15.14 45.06
C GLU A 532 -10.54 14.79 43.75
N ALA A 533 -9.81 14.41 42.70
CA ALA A 533 -10.41 14.02 41.42
C ALA A 533 -11.26 12.74 41.50
N CYS A 534 -10.93 11.77 42.35
CA CYS A 534 -11.77 10.58 42.53
C CYS A 534 -13.08 10.88 43.27
N MET A 535 -13.02 11.81 44.23
CA MET A 535 -14.15 12.24 45.05
C MET A 535 -15.06 13.25 44.34
N ARG A 536 -14.56 13.95 43.31
CA ARG A 536 -15.36 14.88 42.52
C ARG A 536 -16.59 14.20 41.88
N PRO A 537 -17.74 14.89 41.82
CA PRO A 537 -18.89 14.43 41.04
C PRO A 537 -18.55 14.47 39.54
N GLU A 538 -19.34 13.76 38.74
CA GLU A 538 -19.19 13.80 37.29
C GLU A 538 -19.71 15.12 36.74
N CYS A 539 -18.96 15.75 35.83
CA CYS A 539 -19.22 17.12 35.42
C CYS A 539 -20.44 17.29 34.49
N GLY A 540 -21.00 16.22 33.93
CA GLY A 540 -22.10 16.28 32.96
C GLY A 540 -21.71 16.74 31.56
N ASP A 541 -20.77 17.67 31.43
CA ASP A 541 -20.53 18.40 30.18
C ASP A 541 -19.38 17.85 29.31
N CYS A 542 -18.42 17.12 29.89
CA CYS A 542 -17.30 16.61 29.11
C CYS A 542 -17.72 15.50 28.15
N ASN A 543 -16.98 15.28 27.06
CA ASN A 543 -17.29 14.26 26.04
C ASN A 543 -17.53 12.85 26.63
N PHE A 544 -16.86 12.51 27.74
CA PHE A 544 -17.06 11.22 28.41
C PHE A 544 -18.34 11.19 29.28
N CYS A 545 -18.71 12.32 29.89
CA CYS A 545 -19.99 12.44 30.59
C CYS A 545 -21.16 12.46 29.61
N ARG A 546 -21.07 13.22 28.51
CA ARG A 546 -22.09 13.26 27.45
C ARG A 546 -22.30 11.91 26.76
N ASP A 547 -21.33 11.01 26.80
CA ASP A 547 -21.49 9.62 26.34
C ASP A 547 -22.16 8.73 27.40
N MET A 548 -22.11 9.05 28.69
CA MET A 548 -22.73 8.20 29.71
C MET A 548 -24.26 8.20 29.61
N LYS A 549 -24.86 7.00 29.72
CA LYS A 549 -26.31 6.81 29.62
C LYS A 549 -27.13 7.70 30.57
N LYS A 550 -26.62 7.95 31.78
CA LYS A 550 -27.31 8.80 32.77
C LYS A 550 -27.34 10.29 32.41
N PHE A 551 -26.52 10.73 31.45
CA PHE A 551 -26.54 12.08 30.89
C PHE A 551 -27.11 12.07 29.46
N GLY A 552 -27.88 11.03 29.07
CA GLY A 552 -28.53 10.91 27.76
C GLY A 552 -27.62 10.39 26.62
N GLY A 553 -26.39 9.98 26.94
CA GLY A 553 -25.42 9.52 25.95
C GLY A 553 -25.55 8.04 25.52
N PRO A 554 -24.97 7.67 24.37
CA PRO A 554 -25.08 6.32 23.80
C PRO A 554 -24.29 5.23 24.55
N GLY A 555 -23.44 5.59 25.52
CA GLY A 555 -22.71 4.68 26.40
C GLY A 555 -21.61 3.87 25.72
N LYS A 556 -21.08 4.36 24.59
CA LYS A 556 -20.16 3.62 23.72
C LYS A 556 -18.70 3.76 24.16
N LEU A 557 -18.30 4.91 24.68
CA LEU A 557 -16.91 5.20 25.07
C LEU A 557 -16.52 4.52 26.38
N LYS A 558 -17.48 4.32 27.29
CA LYS A 558 -17.27 3.68 28.62
C LYS A 558 -16.08 4.27 29.38
N GLN A 559 -15.80 5.55 29.17
CA GLN A 559 -14.76 6.29 29.87
C GLN A 559 -15.38 7.09 31.01
N THR A 560 -14.63 7.23 32.09
CA THR A 560 -14.99 8.09 33.22
C THR A 560 -14.79 9.56 32.87
N CYS A 561 -15.59 10.45 33.47
CA CYS A 561 -15.44 11.91 33.41
C CYS A 561 -13.96 12.34 33.41
N VAL A 562 -13.59 13.27 32.51
CA VAL A 562 -12.23 13.81 32.40
C VAL A 562 -11.77 14.41 33.73
N LEU A 563 -12.66 15.16 34.40
CA LEU A 563 -12.39 15.78 35.70
C LEU A 563 -12.32 14.77 36.87
N ARG A 564 -12.65 13.50 36.60
CA ARG A 564 -12.52 12.39 37.57
C ARG A 564 -11.39 11.43 37.24
N GLN A 565 -10.41 11.85 36.46
CA GLN A 565 -9.18 11.06 36.29
C GLN A 565 -8.38 11.10 37.60
N CYS A 566 -8.03 9.92 38.11
CA CYS A 566 -7.37 9.79 39.40
C CYS A 566 -5.96 10.41 39.36
N LEU A 567 -5.66 11.31 40.30
CA LEU A 567 -4.36 11.98 40.40
C LEU A 567 -3.25 11.06 40.92
N SER A 568 -3.62 10.00 41.65
CA SER A 568 -2.68 9.05 42.24
C SER A 568 -3.13 7.60 41.99
N PRO A 569 -3.02 7.07 40.76
CA PRO A 569 -3.50 5.73 40.42
C PRO A 569 -2.49 4.66 40.87
N GLY A 570 -2.90 3.82 41.81
CA GLY A 570 -2.07 2.79 42.46
C GLY A 570 -2.19 1.40 41.85
N LEU A 571 -1.40 0.46 42.38
CA LEU A 571 -1.49 -0.96 42.04
C LEU A 571 -2.85 -1.53 42.47
N PRO A 572 -3.41 -2.53 41.74
CA PRO A 572 -4.63 -3.21 42.16
C PRO A 572 -4.48 -3.85 43.56
N LEU A 573 -5.55 -3.91 44.34
CA LEU A 573 -5.55 -4.62 45.64
C LEU A 573 -5.19 -6.11 45.53
N SER A 574 -5.34 -6.69 44.34
CA SER A 574 -4.94 -8.07 44.03
C SER A 574 -3.44 -8.23 43.73
N ALA A 575 -2.66 -7.15 43.76
CA ALA A 575 -1.20 -7.22 43.59
C ALA A 575 -0.56 -7.78 44.87
N VAL A 576 0.33 -8.75 44.70
CA VAL A 576 1.10 -9.39 45.76
C VAL A 576 2.59 -9.33 45.41
N CYS A 577 3.44 -9.40 46.43
CA CYS A 577 4.90 -9.44 46.26
C CYS A 577 5.31 -10.70 45.50
N GLU A 578 6.18 -10.58 44.52
CA GLU A 578 6.65 -11.73 43.76
C GLU A 578 7.58 -12.64 44.57
N ILE A 579 8.17 -12.16 45.66
CA ILE A 579 9.09 -12.92 46.51
C ILE A 579 8.34 -13.64 47.64
N CYS A 580 7.70 -12.91 48.55
CA CYS A 580 7.00 -13.51 49.69
C CYS A 580 5.55 -13.91 49.42
N LYS A 581 4.96 -13.49 48.28
CA LYS A 581 3.55 -13.69 47.92
C LYS A 581 2.52 -13.00 48.81
N ASP A 582 2.96 -12.15 49.73
CA ASP A 582 2.06 -11.35 50.58
C ASP A 582 1.53 -10.09 49.88
N PRO A 583 0.33 -9.60 50.26
CA PRO A 583 -0.28 -8.39 49.68
C PRO A 583 0.43 -7.09 50.10
N ASN A 584 -0.03 -5.98 49.52
CA ASN A 584 0.46 -4.64 49.87
C ASN A 584 0.07 -4.26 51.31
N GLN A 585 1.05 -3.95 52.16
CA GLN A 585 0.81 -3.60 53.56
C GLN A 585 0.97 -2.08 53.80
N GLU A 586 0.19 -1.26 53.08
CA GLU A 586 0.24 0.21 53.22
C GLU A 586 -0.17 0.73 54.60
N ASP A 587 -1.00 -0.03 55.34
CA ASP A 587 -1.54 0.37 56.65
C ASP A 587 -0.53 0.21 57.81
N SER A 588 0.63 -0.43 57.58
CA SER A 588 1.67 -0.61 58.61
C SER A 588 2.55 0.63 58.80
N GLY A 589 2.53 1.57 57.86
CA GLY A 589 3.35 2.79 57.87
C GLY A 589 4.84 2.57 57.51
N ASP A 590 5.26 1.34 57.24
CA ASP A 590 6.65 1.01 56.86
C ASP A 590 6.81 1.00 55.32
N PRO A 591 7.59 1.94 54.73
CA PRO A 591 7.83 2.00 53.28
C PRO A 591 8.53 0.76 52.73
N SER A 592 9.22 -0.03 53.56
CA SER A 592 9.93 -1.24 53.13
C SER A 592 8.99 -2.40 52.84
N LEU A 593 7.75 -2.34 53.32
CA LEU A 593 6.68 -3.34 53.17
C LEU A 593 5.55 -2.86 52.24
N THR A 594 5.76 -1.76 51.50
CA THR A 594 4.85 -1.34 50.42
C THR A 594 5.28 -1.92 49.08
N LEU A 595 4.33 -2.41 48.30
CA LEU A 595 4.61 -3.02 47.01
C LEU A 595 5.03 -1.97 45.99
N MET A 596 6.15 -2.21 45.33
CA MET A 596 6.72 -1.34 44.32
C MET A 596 6.87 -2.10 42.99
N GLU A 597 6.33 -1.54 41.91
CA GLU A 597 6.47 -2.07 40.54
C GLU A 597 7.70 -1.46 39.86
N CYS A 598 8.69 -2.29 39.51
CA CYS A 598 9.88 -1.81 38.83
C CYS A 598 9.55 -1.32 37.41
N SER A 599 9.91 -0.09 37.05
CA SER A 599 9.71 0.50 35.72
C SER A 599 10.52 -0.23 34.62
N ASN A 600 11.60 -0.92 35.02
CA ASN A 600 12.51 -1.59 34.09
C ASN A 600 12.25 -3.10 33.97
N CYS A 601 12.18 -3.84 35.09
CA CYS A 601 11.91 -5.29 35.06
C CYS A 601 10.45 -5.69 35.29
N ALA A 602 9.56 -4.74 35.62
CA ALA A 602 8.14 -4.97 35.90
C ALA A 602 7.82 -5.92 37.07
N GLN A 603 8.82 -6.32 37.88
CA GLN A 603 8.60 -7.09 39.10
C GLN A 603 7.89 -6.22 40.15
N ILE A 604 6.88 -6.79 40.80
CA ILE A 604 6.21 -6.18 41.96
C ILE A 604 6.75 -6.85 43.22
N VAL A 605 7.50 -6.12 44.03
CA VAL A 605 8.11 -6.65 45.25
C VAL A 605 8.05 -5.62 46.37
N HIS A 606 8.08 -6.09 47.62
CA HIS A 606 8.42 -5.24 48.75
C HIS A 606 9.92 -4.89 48.68
N PRO A 607 10.32 -3.63 48.90
CA PRO A 607 11.73 -3.26 49.00
C PRO A 607 12.51 -4.14 50.00
N ALA A 608 11.91 -4.48 51.15
CA ALA A 608 12.51 -5.36 52.16
C ALA A 608 12.75 -6.81 51.68
N CYS A 609 11.99 -7.28 50.69
CA CYS A 609 12.16 -8.64 50.17
C CYS A 609 13.33 -8.77 49.18
N LEU A 610 13.93 -7.66 48.73
CA LEU A 610 15.08 -7.70 47.86
C LEU A 610 16.36 -7.88 48.68
N THR A 611 17.07 -8.99 48.44
CA THR A 611 18.31 -9.35 49.12
C THR A 611 19.56 -8.62 48.59
N VAL A 612 19.41 -7.82 47.53
CA VAL A 612 20.49 -7.08 46.88
C VAL A 612 20.72 -5.75 47.61
N GLN A 613 21.94 -5.51 48.08
CA GLN A 613 22.30 -4.27 48.78
C GLN A 613 22.33 -3.08 47.82
N GLY A 614 21.44 -2.10 48.00
CA GLY A 614 21.39 -0.85 47.25
C GLY A 614 20.02 -0.17 47.34
N GLU A 615 19.97 1.15 47.16
CA GLU A 615 18.70 1.89 47.10
C GLU A 615 18.14 1.93 45.68
N GLY A 616 16.85 1.64 45.53
CA GLY A 616 16.13 1.80 44.27
C GLY A 616 15.70 3.24 44.05
N VAL A 617 15.58 3.67 42.79
CA VAL A 617 15.21 5.05 42.46
C VAL A 617 13.69 5.14 42.30
N VAL A 618 13.00 5.75 43.27
CA VAL A 618 11.54 5.91 43.22
C VAL A 618 11.14 6.93 42.16
N ASN A 619 10.14 6.59 41.34
CA ASN A 619 9.60 7.47 40.32
C ASN A 619 8.75 8.58 40.99
N LYS A 620 9.10 9.85 40.75
CA LYS A 620 8.41 11.01 41.35
C LYS A 620 7.03 11.28 40.76
N ASP A 621 6.77 10.80 39.55
CA ASP A 621 5.54 11.07 38.79
C ASP A 621 4.47 9.98 38.95
N LEU A 622 4.83 8.81 39.51
CA LEU A 622 3.93 7.66 39.58
C LEU A 622 4.07 6.89 40.92
N PRO A 623 3.00 6.81 41.75
CA PRO A 623 3.02 6.08 43.01
C PRO A 623 3.31 4.59 42.83
N SER A 624 3.99 3.99 43.80
CA SER A 624 4.33 2.55 43.82
C SER A 624 5.13 2.10 42.59
N CYS A 625 5.91 3.02 41.99
CA CYS A 625 6.76 2.75 40.84
C CYS A 625 8.19 3.23 41.13
N TRP A 626 9.17 2.42 40.74
CA TRP A 626 10.59 2.67 41.00
C TRP A 626 11.46 1.97 39.98
N GLU A 627 12.74 2.28 39.93
CA GLU A 627 13.76 1.38 39.39
C GLU A 627 14.34 0.59 40.57
N CYS A 628 14.12 -0.73 40.59
CA CYS A 628 14.58 -1.56 41.70
C CYS A 628 16.12 -1.63 41.75
N PRO A 629 16.74 -1.85 42.93
CA PRO A 629 18.19 -1.93 43.11
C PRO A 629 18.90 -2.84 42.09
N LYS A 630 18.30 -4.00 41.76
CA LYS A 630 18.81 -4.91 40.73
C LYS A 630 18.97 -4.23 39.37
N CYS A 631 17.94 -3.49 38.96
CA CYS A 631 17.93 -2.79 37.67
C CYS A 631 18.86 -1.57 37.65
N VAL A 632 18.95 -0.84 38.76
CA VAL A 632 19.85 0.30 38.91
C VAL A 632 21.31 -0.15 38.82
N GLN A 633 21.64 -1.30 39.43
CA GLN A 633 22.99 -1.86 39.44
C GLN A 633 23.30 -2.73 38.21
N GLY A 634 22.36 -2.87 37.26
CA GLY A 634 22.54 -3.69 36.07
C GLY A 634 22.63 -5.21 36.34
N ILE A 635 22.18 -5.67 37.52
CA ILE A 635 22.16 -7.09 37.89
C ILE A 635 20.97 -7.75 37.19
N THR A 636 21.27 -8.60 36.21
CA THR A 636 20.29 -9.48 35.55
C THR A 636 20.19 -10.79 36.33
N ASP A 637 18.98 -11.25 36.66
CA ASP A 637 18.69 -12.45 37.47
C ASP A 637 19.26 -13.75 36.85
N GLN A 638 20.56 -14.00 37.03
CA GLN A 638 21.23 -15.29 36.84
C GLN A 638 22.49 -15.34 37.72
N GLU A 639 22.31 -15.28 39.05
CA GLU A 639 23.29 -15.76 40.04
C GLU A 639 22.69 -15.67 41.45
N VAL A 640 21.71 -16.50 41.78
CA VAL A 640 21.51 -17.01 43.16
C VAL A 640 20.91 -18.41 43.06
N GLN A 641 21.69 -19.40 43.47
CA GLN A 641 21.31 -20.81 43.60
C GLN A 641 20.23 -20.98 44.68
N CYS A 642 19.15 -21.73 44.38
CA CYS A 642 18.34 -22.37 45.42
C CYS A 642 19.02 -23.66 45.90
N PRO A 643 18.96 -23.98 47.20
CA PRO A 643 19.68 -25.10 47.79
C PRO A 643 19.07 -26.44 47.40
N THR A 644 19.90 -27.39 46.96
CA THR A 644 19.52 -28.79 46.72
C THR A 644 19.55 -29.62 48.01
N PRO A 645 18.72 -30.69 48.10
CA PRO A 645 18.44 -31.39 49.34
C PRO A 645 19.53 -32.39 49.76
N SER A 646 19.51 -32.67 51.06
CA SER A 646 20.25 -33.67 51.83
C SER A 646 20.70 -34.94 51.09
N LEU A 647 21.94 -35.37 51.34
CA LEU A 647 22.29 -36.70 51.84
C LEU A 647 23.77 -36.74 52.31
N ARG A 648 24.03 -37.73 53.15
CA ARG A 648 25.12 -37.83 54.13
C ARG A 648 26.45 -38.31 53.52
N ASP A 649 27.48 -38.10 54.34
CA ASP A 649 28.71 -38.89 54.49
C ASP A 649 29.90 -38.67 53.53
N ALA A 650 30.91 -38.06 54.15
CA ALA A 650 32.26 -38.61 54.36
C ALA A 650 33.32 -38.55 53.25
N ARG A 651 34.28 -37.66 53.55
CA ARG A 651 35.74 -37.90 53.64
C ARG A 651 36.60 -37.85 52.36
N ASP A 652 37.62 -37.00 52.56
CA ASP A 652 39.04 -37.18 52.23
C ASP A 652 39.59 -36.69 50.87
N ARG A 653 40.34 -35.59 51.04
CA ARG A 653 41.76 -35.40 50.72
C ARG A 653 42.22 -35.16 49.27
N SER A 654 42.94 -34.03 49.19
CA SER A 654 44.17 -33.76 48.41
C SER A 654 44.07 -33.82 46.89
N GLY A 655 44.63 -32.90 46.11
CA GLY A 655 45.58 -31.82 46.36
C GLY A 655 46.24 -31.46 45.02
N SER A 656 46.72 -30.21 44.95
CA SER A 656 47.85 -29.70 44.16
C SER A 656 47.86 -29.90 42.63
N SER A 657 47.78 -28.80 41.86
CA SER A 657 48.94 -28.09 41.24
C SER A 657 49.14 -28.58 39.80
N SER A 658 49.56 -27.83 38.79
CA SER A 658 50.24 -26.53 38.57
C SER A 658 50.18 -26.30 37.04
N GLU A 659 50.11 -25.05 36.53
CA GLU A 659 51.17 -24.34 35.75
C GLU A 659 51.65 -25.11 34.49
N GLU A 660 51.88 -24.60 33.29
CA GLU A 660 52.26 -23.29 32.72
C GLU A 660 52.29 -23.55 31.17
N ASP A 661 51.75 -22.68 30.31
CA ASP A 661 52.45 -21.69 29.47
C ASP A 661 53.01 -22.15 28.09
N GLU A 662 53.00 -21.17 27.17
CA GLU A 662 53.82 -21.01 25.95
C GLU A 662 53.47 -21.70 24.61
N ALA A 663 53.98 -21.05 23.55
CA ALA A 663 53.33 -20.81 22.27
C ALA A 663 54.24 -21.14 21.05
N ALA A 664 53.58 -21.27 19.88
CA ALA A 664 54.11 -21.25 18.49
C ALA A 664 55.02 -22.45 18.07
N THR A 665 54.95 -23.08 16.90
CA THR A 665 54.69 -22.64 15.52
C THR A 665 54.21 -23.80 14.61
N ALA A 666 53.39 -23.43 13.62
CA ALA A 666 53.13 -23.98 12.28
C ALA A 666 53.47 -25.44 11.88
N ALA A 667 52.44 -26.18 11.45
CA ALA A 667 52.51 -27.09 10.29
C ALA A 667 51.14 -27.27 9.61
N LEU A 668 51.09 -27.01 8.30
CA LEU A 668 49.95 -27.23 7.41
C LEU A 668 49.50 -28.70 7.44
N SER A 669 48.21 -28.93 7.70
CA SER A 669 47.48 -30.05 7.09
C SER A 669 46.03 -29.66 6.83
N THR A 670 45.60 -30.05 5.65
CA THR A 670 44.32 -29.81 4.99
C THR A 670 43.11 -30.26 5.79
N LEU A 671 42.26 -29.32 6.22
CA LEU A 671 40.85 -29.56 6.50
C LEU A 671 40.01 -28.36 6.03
N SER A 672 39.01 -28.67 5.22
CA SER A 672 37.98 -27.78 4.67
C SER A 672 37.35 -26.87 5.74
N PRO A 673 36.84 -25.67 5.38
CA PRO A 673 36.05 -24.89 6.32
C PRO A 673 34.84 -25.74 6.76
N PRO A 674 34.52 -25.82 8.07
CA PRO A 674 33.27 -26.42 8.48
C PRO A 674 32.17 -25.65 7.77
N SER A 675 31.32 -26.38 7.06
CA SER A 675 30.12 -25.84 6.43
C SER A 675 29.37 -25.00 7.47
N LEU A 676 28.82 -23.85 7.06
CA LEU A 676 27.97 -22.94 7.84
C LEU A 676 26.70 -23.60 8.45
N LEU A 677 26.60 -24.92 8.40
CA LEU A 677 25.53 -25.78 8.88
C LEU A 677 25.79 -26.36 10.27
N LEU A 678 26.94 -26.07 10.91
CA LEU A 678 27.23 -26.48 12.29
C LEU A 678 26.99 -25.38 13.34
N LEU A 679 26.43 -24.23 12.94
CA LEU A 679 25.94 -23.23 13.90
C LEU A 679 24.63 -23.70 14.55
N PRO A 680 24.40 -23.40 15.85
CA PRO A 680 23.15 -23.72 16.52
C PRO A 680 21.95 -23.23 15.69
N SER A 681 20.94 -24.08 15.58
CA SER A 681 19.65 -23.82 14.92
C SER A 681 19.17 -22.38 15.13
N PHE A 682 18.84 -21.67 14.04
CA PHE A 682 18.27 -20.31 13.97
C PHE A 682 16.97 -20.07 14.80
N LYS A 683 16.52 -21.04 15.59
CA LYS A 683 15.37 -20.93 16.49
C LYS A 683 15.66 -20.20 17.80
N ASP A 684 16.93 -20.01 18.18
CA ASP A 684 17.32 -19.38 19.45
C ASP A 684 17.87 -17.94 19.33
N VAL A 685 17.77 -17.31 18.14
CA VAL A 685 18.17 -15.90 17.95
C VAL A 685 17.20 -14.98 18.68
N GLY A 686 17.55 -14.65 19.93
CA GLY A 686 16.79 -13.79 20.81
C GLY A 686 16.99 -14.03 22.30
N ASN A 687 17.76 -15.05 22.70
CA ASN A 687 17.96 -15.38 24.12
C ASN A 687 19.43 -15.37 24.59
N GLU A 688 20.38 -14.84 23.82
CA GLU A 688 21.80 -14.80 24.20
C GLU A 688 22.36 -13.39 24.46
N LYS A 689 23.38 -13.35 25.33
CA LYS A 689 24.03 -12.18 25.92
C LYS A 689 24.49 -11.17 24.86
N GLY A 690 23.90 -9.97 24.85
CA GLY A 690 24.48 -8.64 24.55
C GLY A 690 25.28 -8.36 23.25
N GLY A 691 25.95 -9.33 22.63
CA GLY A 691 26.88 -9.12 21.51
C GLY A 691 26.25 -9.29 20.14
N GLU A 692 25.27 -10.18 19.97
CA GLU A 692 24.73 -10.52 18.64
C GLU A 692 24.09 -9.33 17.93
N LYS A 693 23.31 -8.48 18.64
CA LYS A 693 22.71 -7.29 18.04
C LYS A 693 23.76 -6.35 17.49
N GLU A 694 24.84 -6.11 18.23
CA GLU A 694 25.87 -5.15 17.82
C GLU A 694 26.71 -5.70 16.66
N VAL A 695 26.95 -7.02 16.64
CA VAL A 695 27.57 -7.71 15.51
C VAL A 695 26.67 -7.61 14.28
N TRP A 696 25.38 -7.97 14.38
CA TRP A 696 24.44 -7.93 13.26
C TRP A 696 24.16 -6.52 12.77
N VAL A 697 24.01 -5.53 13.65
CA VAL A 697 23.87 -4.12 13.21
C VAL A 697 25.16 -3.65 12.54
N SER A 698 26.34 -4.12 12.97
CA SER A 698 27.61 -3.83 12.27
C SER A 698 27.69 -4.49 10.90
N VAL A 699 27.14 -5.69 10.73
CA VAL A 699 26.97 -6.34 9.42
C VAL A 699 25.96 -5.57 8.57
N PHE A 700 24.82 -5.17 9.15
CA PHE A 700 23.75 -4.45 8.47
C PHE A 700 24.18 -3.07 7.95
N LYS A 701 25.22 -2.45 8.53
CA LYS A 701 25.80 -1.22 7.99
C LYS A 701 26.33 -1.35 6.56
N TYR A 702 26.70 -2.57 6.14
CA TYR A 702 27.16 -2.84 4.78
C TYR A 702 26.02 -3.16 3.80
N LEU A 703 24.78 -3.24 4.28
CA LEU A 703 23.61 -3.54 3.46
C LEU A 703 22.98 -2.27 2.91
N ASN A 704 22.52 -2.34 1.66
CA ASN A 704 21.73 -1.27 1.05
C ASN A 704 20.28 -1.26 1.59
N ARG A 705 19.53 -0.19 1.29
CA ARG A 705 18.16 -0.03 1.81
C ARG A 705 17.23 -1.21 1.43
N PRO A 706 17.20 -1.69 0.16
CA PRO A 706 16.44 -2.90 -0.20
C PRO A 706 16.81 -4.14 0.63
N GLU A 707 18.10 -4.37 0.86
CA GLU A 707 18.59 -5.49 1.67
C GLU A 707 18.18 -5.36 3.14
N LEU A 708 18.28 -4.16 3.72
CA LEU A 708 17.79 -3.89 5.06
C LEU A 708 16.29 -4.13 5.20
N LEU A 709 15.50 -3.78 4.17
CA LEU A 709 14.07 -4.09 4.12
C LEU A 709 13.81 -5.58 4.00
N ALA A 710 14.63 -6.33 3.27
CA ALA A 710 14.57 -7.78 3.25
C ALA A 710 14.91 -8.37 4.63
N CYS A 711 15.96 -7.89 5.30
CA CYS A 711 16.31 -8.26 6.67
C CYS A 711 15.16 -8.01 7.65
N MET A 712 14.42 -6.90 7.48
CA MET A 712 13.25 -6.60 8.30
C MET A 712 12.15 -7.68 8.23
N THR A 713 12.12 -8.48 7.15
CA THR A 713 11.11 -9.54 6.97
C THR A 713 11.52 -10.90 7.56
N VAL A 714 12.79 -11.07 7.92
CA VAL A 714 13.36 -12.36 8.36
C VAL A 714 12.76 -12.80 9.71
N CYS A 715 12.86 -11.95 10.73
CA CYS A 715 12.28 -12.23 12.05
C CYS A 715 12.06 -10.93 12.83
N LYS A 716 11.41 -11.03 14.00
CA LYS A 716 11.14 -9.85 14.85
C LYS A 716 12.41 -9.18 15.38
N ALA A 717 13.48 -9.94 15.63
CA ALA A 717 14.75 -9.39 16.08
C ALA A 717 15.42 -8.60 14.94
N TRP A 718 15.51 -9.19 13.75
CA TRP A 718 16.04 -8.51 12.57
C TRP A 718 15.19 -7.30 12.18
N TYR A 719 13.86 -7.36 12.27
CA TYR A 719 13.00 -6.18 12.14
C TYR A 719 13.39 -5.03 13.09
N LYS A 720 13.67 -5.35 14.36
CA LYS A 720 14.10 -4.35 15.36
C LYS A 720 15.51 -3.83 15.06
N TRP A 721 16.44 -4.71 14.72
CA TRP A 721 17.85 -4.37 14.44
C TRP A 721 18.02 -3.60 13.14
N SER A 722 17.31 -3.97 12.08
CA SER A 722 17.27 -3.24 10.82
C SER A 722 16.58 -1.87 10.96
N CYS A 723 15.80 -1.63 12.02
CA CYS A 723 15.28 -0.29 12.35
C CYS A 723 16.26 0.57 13.18
N ASP A 724 17.47 0.09 13.48
CA ASP A 724 18.45 0.83 14.28
C ASP A 724 18.83 2.14 13.58
N LYS A 725 18.84 3.25 14.33
CA LYS A 725 19.10 4.60 13.82
C LYS A 725 20.42 4.73 13.06
N ARG A 726 21.42 3.89 13.39
CA ARG A 726 22.72 3.87 12.72
C ARG A 726 22.65 3.46 11.25
N LEU A 727 21.57 2.79 10.85
CA LEU A 727 21.38 2.27 9.48
C LEU A 727 20.60 3.24 8.59
N TRP A 728 19.98 4.28 9.16
CA TRP A 728 19.06 5.18 8.47
C TRP A 728 19.50 6.65 8.60
N SER A 729 20.82 6.91 8.54
CA SER A 729 21.35 8.26 8.61
C SER A 729 20.77 9.19 7.54
N HIS A 730 20.66 8.68 6.31
CA HIS A 730 20.03 9.37 5.19
C HIS A 730 18.73 8.66 4.80
N MET A 731 17.64 9.41 4.73
CA MET A 731 16.35 8.95 4.23
C MET A 731 15.87 9.88 3.12
N ASP A 732 15.57 9.29 1.96
CA ASP A 732 14.98 10.00 0.83
C ASP A 732 13.55 9.51 0.65
N VAL A 733 12.60 10.43 0.81
CA VAL A 733 11.16 10.27 0.59
C VAL A 733 10.64 11.38 -0.33
N SER A 734 11.50 11.88 -1.22
CA SER A 734 11.15 12.85 -2.24
C SER A 734 10.23 12.23 -3.31
N ARG A 735 9.39 13.07 -3.95
CA ARG A 735 8.44 12.71 -5.03
C ARG A 735 7.50 11.54 -4.67
N CYS A 736 7.32 11.28 -3.39
CA CYS A 736 6.46 10.21 -2.90
C CYS A 736 4.99 10.67 -2.91
N SER A 737 4.07 9.72 -2.92
CA SER A 737 2.66 9.99 -2.63
C SER A 737 2.49 10.57 -1.21
N PRO A 738 1.37 11.25 -0.89
CA PRO A 738 1.14 11.83 0.43
C PRO A 738 1.48 10.86 1.57
N LEU A 739 2.35 11.29 2.49
CA LEU A 739 2.85 10.42 3.55
C LEU A 739 1.73 10.04 4.53
N SER A 740 1.51 8.74 4.71
CA SER A 740 0.58 8.23 5.71
C SER A 740 1.11 8.43 7.13
N ASN A 741 0.23 8.41 8.14
CA ASN A 741 0.65 8.49 9.55
C ASN A 741 1.60 7.35 9.96
N GLN A 742 1.49 6.19 9.32
CA GLN A 742 2.38 5.06 9.55
C GLN A 742 3.77 5.29 8.93
N ALA A 743 3.84 5.90 7.74
CA ALA A 743 5.11 6.31 7.14
C ALA A 743 5.81 7.37 8.01
N LEU A 744 5.08 8.37 8.51
CA LEU A 744 5.60 9.36 9.46
C LEU A 744 6.12 8.70 10.74
N ALA A 745 5.36 7.76 11.32
CA ALA A 745 5.81 7.00 12.48
C ALA A 745 7.07 6.17 12.20
N GLY A 746 7.19 5.63 10.98
CA GLY A 746 8.36 4.90 10.51
C GLY A 746 9.60 5.79 10.36
N ILE A 747 9.46 7.01 9.85
CA ILE A 747 10.56 7.99 9.78
C ILE A 747 11.00 8.37 11.20
N VAL A 748 10.04 8.70 12.07
CA VAL A 748 10.33 9.03 13.47
C VAL A 748 11.00 7.87 14.20
N LYS A 749 10.59 6.61 13.96
CA LYS A 749 11.22 5.46 14.62
C LYS A 749 12.70 5.31 14.25
N ARG A 750 13.08 5.68 13.02
CA ARG A 750 14.43 5.51 12.47
C ARG A 750 15.37 6.67 12.77
N GLN A 751 14.83 7.82 13.19
CA GLN A 751 15.61 8.99 13.62
C GLN A 751 16.72 9.40 12.62
N PRO A 752 16.40 9.69 11.35
CA PRO A 752 17.40 10.09 10.36
C PRO A 752 18.09 11.39 10.73
N THR A 753 19.37 11.50 10.35
CA THR A 753 20.14 12.75 10.44
C THR A 753 19.97 13.61 9.18
N SER A 754 19.58 13.00 8.07
CA SER A 754 19.35 13.65 6.78
C SER A 754 18.03 13.14 6.17
N LEU A 755 17.13 14.07 5.85
CA LEU A 755 15.78 13.76 5.36
C LEU A 755 15.45 14.61 4.13
N ASP A 756 15.16 13.93 3.02
CA ASP A 756 14.65 14.56 1.80
C ASP A 756 13.16 14.30 1.62
N LEU A 757 12.37 15.38 1.59
CA LEU A 757 10.92 15.44 1.41
C LEU A 757 10.53 16.21 0.15
N SER A 758 11.49 16.50 -0.74
CA SER A 758 11.29 17.35 -1.90
C SER A 758 10.17 16.85 -2.81
N TRP A 759 9.32 17.74 -3.29
CA TRP A 759 8.19 17.43 -4.18
C TRP A 759 7.20 16.40 -3.62
N THR A 760 7.20 16.18 -2.30
CA THR A 760 6.25 15.29 -1.62
C THR A 760 5.15 16.14 -0.98
N PRO A 761 3.86 15.87 -1.27
CA PRO A 761 2.75 16.64 -0.72
C PRO A 761 2.58 16.35 0.78
N LEU A 762 2.84 17.36 1.61
CA LEU A 762 2.66 17.31 3.08
C LEU A 762 1.80 18.47 3.57
N ALA A 763 1.00 18.20 4.60
CA ALA A 763 0.35 19.24 5.38
C ALA A 763 1.29 19.82 6.45
N LYS A 764 1.09 21.10 6.82
CA LYS A 764 1.85 21.80 7.90
C LYS A 764 1.99 20.97 9.18
N ARG A 765 0.91 20.31 9.61
CA ARG A 765 0.90 19.48 10.84
C ARG A 765 1.82 18.27 10.73
N GLN A 766 1.96 17.69 9.55
CA GLN A 766 2.82 16.52 9.32
C GLN A 766 4.29 16.93 9.32
N LEU A 767 4.64 18.04 8.65
CA LEU A 767 6.01 18.58 8.72
C LEU A 767 6.36 18.96 10.16
N ASN A 768 5.47 19.66 10.87
CA ASN A 768 5.70 20.00 12.29
C ASN A 768 5.88 18.75 13.18
N CYS A 769 5.12 17.67 12.92
CA CYS A 769 5.30 16.39 13.61
C CYS A 769 6.69 15.78 13.38
N LEU A 770 7.22 15.87 12.16
CA LEU A 770 8.58 15.40 11.87
C LEU A 770 9.62 16.28 12.55
N LEU A 771 9.52 17.61 12.44
CA LEU A 771 10.47 18.54 13.05
C LEU A 771 10.53 18.38 14.58
N THR A 772 9.37 18.24 15.24
CA THR A 772 9.27 18.06 16.70
C THR A 772 9.81 16.72 17.19
N ARG A 773 9.77 15.67 16.35
CA ARG A 773 10.09 14.29 16.75
C ARG A 773 11.42 13.77 16.17
N LEU A 774 12.16 14.62 15.48
CA LEU A 774 13.48 14.33 14.92
C LEU A 774 14.55 15.31 15.47
N PRO A 775 14.87 15.26 16.77
CA PRO A 775 15.86 16.16 17.38
C PRO A 775 17.29 15.97 16.82
N GLY A 776 17.56 14.80 16.25
CA GLY A 776 18.84 14.46 15.61
C GLY A 776 18.99 14.95 14.17
N LEU A 777 17.97 15.57 13.57
CA LEU A 777 18.01 16.00 12.18
C LEU A 777 19.06 17.12 12.00
N ARG A 778 19.85 17.02 10.94
CA ARG A 778 20.90 17.96 10.54
C ARG A 778 20.73 18.44 9.11
N GLU A 779 20.19 17.62 8.23
CA GLU A 779 19.98 17.98 6.82
C GLU A 779 18.49 17.81 6.49
N LEU A 780 17.88 18.85 5.94
CA LEU A 780 16.48 18.84 5.54
C LEU A 780 16.35 19.39 4.13
N SER A 781 15.81 18.57 3.23
CA SER A 781 15.46 18.98 1.87
C SER A 781 13.95 18.95 1.67
N ILE A 782 13.39 20.08 1.24
CA ILE A 782 11.95 20.32 1.10
C ILE A 782 11.66 21.11 -0.18
N ALA A 783 12.49 20.89 -1.22
CA ALA A 783 12.40 21.58 -2.48
C ALA A 783 11.04 21.35 -3.16
N GLY A 784 10.53 22.36 -3.88
CA GLY A 784 9.27 22.27 -4.63
C GLY A 784 8.00 22.22 -3.77
N MET A 785 8.09 22.51 -2.47
CA MET A 785 6.95 22.56 -1.55
C MET A 785 6.35 23.98 -1.45
N SER A 786 5.08 24.09 -1.09
CA SER A 786 4.42 25.39 -0.91
C SER A 786 4.65 25.98 0.49
N TRP A 787 4.66 27.32 0.58
CA TRP A 787 4.80 28.05 1.85
C TRP A 787 3.79 27.62 2.93
N ALA A 788 2.57 27.23 2.54
CA ALA A 788 1.55 26.73 3.47
C ALA A 788 2.07 25.59 4.36
N CYS A 789 2.85 24.66 3.79
CA CYS A 789 3.52 23.61 4.54
C CYS A 789 4.77 24.14 5.26
N LEU A 790 5.63 24.89 4.55
CA LEU A 790 6.92 25.38 5.05
C LEU A 790 6.80 26.35 6.23
N SER A 791 5.64 26.98 6.43
CA SER A 791 5.36 27.78 7.64
C SER A 791 5.48 26.98 8.95
N ALA A 792 5.62 25.66 8.90
CA ALA A 792 6.02 24.82 10.04
C ALA A 792 7.48 25.06 10.50
N LEU A 793 8.36 25.55 9.63
CA LEU A 793 9.77 25.85 9.95
C LEU A 793 9.92 27.00 10.95
N VAL A 794 8.92 27.87 11.02
CA VAL A 794 8.85 28.98 12.00
C VAL A 794 8.60 28.45 13.43
N SER A 795 8.30 27.17 13.60
CA SER A 795 8.05 26.53 14.90
C SER A 795 9.28 26.59 15.82
N PRO A 796 9.08 26.81 17.14
CA PRO A 796 10.17 26.83 18.10
C PRO A 796 10.88 25.48 18.29
N THR A 797 10.40 24.43 17.65
CA THR A 797 10.93 23.06 17.72
C THR A 797 11.78 22.67 16.51
N LEU A 798 12.20 23.63 15.69
CA LEU A 798 13.10 23.38 14.55
C LEU A 798 14.46 22.84 15.04
N PRO A 799 14.95 21.70 14.53
CA PRO A 799 16.28 21.16 14.85
C PRO A 799 17.42 22.08 14.39
N TYR A 800 18.60 21.93 14.99
CA TYR A 800 19.82 22.65 14.56
C TYR A 800 20.35 22.06 13.25
N LEU A 801 19.89 22.62 12.14
CA LEU A 801 20.26 22.17 10.79
C LEU A 801 21.64 22.69 10.38
N ARG A 802 22.36 21.85 9.62
CA ARG A 802 23.59 22.14 8.87
C ARG A 802 23.31 22.33 7.39
N LEU A 803 22.27 21.68 6.86
CA LEU A 803 21.84 21.83 5.47
C LEU A 803 20.34 22.09 5.42
N LEU A 804 19.94 23.13 4.69
CA LEU A 804 18.54 23.40 4.37
C LEU A 804 18.38 23.67 2.86
N ASP A 805 17.56 22.86 2.21
CA ASP A 805 17.27 22.96 0.78
C ASP A 805 15.81 23.38 0.55
N LEU A 806 15.64 24.61 0.04
CA LEU A 806 14.36 25.27 -0.25
C LEU A 806 14.16 25.53 -1.75
N ARG A 807 14.88 24.83 -2.62
CA ARG A 807 14.88 25.13 -4.06
C ARG A 807 13.46 25.03 -4.65
N TRP A 808 13.10 25.98 -5.51
CA TRP A 808 11.82 26.01 -6.23
C TRP A 808 10.57 25.93 -5.34
N CYS A 809 10.67 26.32 -4.07
CA CYS A 809 9.52 26.38 -3.18
C CYS A 809 8.57 27.53 -3.56
N GLU A 810 7.27 27.22 -3.61
CA GLU A 810 6.25 28.18 -4.04
C GLU A 810 5.88 29.14 -2.90
N GLY A 811 5.93 30.45 -3.19
CA GLY A 811 5.52 31.50 -2.25
C GLY A 811 6.57 31.85 -1.18
N VAL A 812 7.83 31.47 -1.38
CA VAL A 812 8.95 31.85 -0.50
C VAL A 812 9.67 33.07 -1.08
N LYS A 813 9.60 34.20 -0.35
CA LYS A 813 10.29 35.46 -0.66
C LYS A 813 11.11 35.94 0.54
N ASP A 814 11.79 37.08 0.41
CA ASP A 814 12.59 37.70 1.50
C ASP A 814 11.85 37.76 2.85
N SER A 815 10.54 38.10 2.86
CA SER A 815 9.73 38.15 4.09
C SER A 815 9.62 36.80 4.78
N GLN A 816 9.40 35.72 4.03
CA GLN A 816 9.25 34.37 4.56
C GLN A 816 10.59 33.81 5.02
N ILE A 817 11.67 34.08 4.28
CA ILE A 817 13.03 33.73 4.69
C ILE A 817 13.40 34.45 6.00
N LYS A 818 13.02 35.72 6.13
CA LYS A 818 13.17 36.47 7.40
C LYS A 818 12.39 35.83 8.54
N GLU A 819 11.17 35.35 8.33
CA GLU A 819 10.41 34.64 9.37
C GLU A 819 11.09 33.33 9.81
N ILE A 820 11.73 32.61 8.89
CA ILE A 820 12.50 31.40 9.20
C ILE A 820 13.78 31.74 9.98
N ILE A 821 14.49 32.79 9.59
CA ILE A 821 15.80 33.17 10.16
C ILE A 821 15.65 33.92 11.49
N THR A 822 14.65 34.79 11.62
CA THR A 822 14.50 35.75 12.73
C THR A 822 13.27 35.48 13.63
N PRO A 823 13.02 34.25 14.12
CA PRO A 823 11.96 34.03 15.11
C PRO A 823 12.38 34.63 16.48
N PRO A 824 11.42 35.04 17.32
CA PRO A 824 11.72 35.71 18.59
C PRO A 824 12.48 34.77 19.55
N GLY A 825 13.74 35.12 19.82
CA GLY A 825 14.50 34.62 20.98
C GLY A 825 15.61 33.59 20.75
N GLN A 826 15.92 33.12 19.52
CA GLN A 826 17.02 32.15 19.28
C GLN A 826 17.62 32.21 17.86
N ASP A 827 18.97 32.16 17.75
CA ASP A 827 19.72 32.00 16.48
C ASP A 827 19.79 30.51 16.05
N ARG A 828 18.73 30.02 15.42
CA ARG A 828 18.52 28.57 15.11
C ARG A 828 19.38 28.03 13.99
N LEU A 829 19.76 28.87 13.03
CA LEU A 829 20.52 28.48 11.83
C LEU A 829 22.01 28.82 11.93
N ARG A 830 22.52 29.03 13.14
CA ARG A 830 23.92 29.40 13.39
C ARG A 830 24.93 28.35 12.93
N ASN A 831 24.50 27.08 12.90
CA ASN A 831 25.29 25.93 12.47
C ASN A 831 25.09 25.58 10.99
N MET A 832 24.42 26.45 10.22
CA MET A 832 24.18 26.23 8.79
C MET A 832 25.50 26.27 8.03
N ILE A 833 25.76 25.21 7.27
CA ILE A 833 26.94 25.05 6.39
C ILE A 833 26.51 25.16 4.94
N GLU A 834 25.34 24.62 4.60
CA GLU A 834 24.83 24.62 3.23
C GLU A 834 23.39 25.13 3.16
N LEU A 835 23.18 26.16 2.36
CA LEU A 835 21.85 26.73 2.13
C LEU A 835 21.57 26.77 0.63
N ARG A 836 20.47 26.14 0.21
CA ARG A 836 20.04 26.13 -1.19
C ARG A 836 18.72 26.86 -1.37
N LEU A 837 18.76 27.94 -2.15
CA LEU A 837 17.66 28.86 -2.39
C LEU A 837 17.35 29.01 -3.88
N SER A 838 17.82 28.09 -4.73
CA SER A 838 17.62 28.19 -6.18
C SER A 838 16.14 28.42 -6.57
N GLY A 839 15.92 29.31 -7.52
CA GLY A 839 14.61 29.57 -8.13
C GLY A 839 13.62 30.28 -7.21
N LEU A 840 14.10 30.93 -6.14
CA LEU A 840 13.29 31.75 -5.24
C LEU A 840 13.37 33.25 -5.61
N ASP A 841 12.34 34.01 -5.24
CA ASP A 841 12.29 35.47 -5.37
C ASP A 841 12.98 36.13 -4.16
N ILE A 842 14.32 36.10 -4.13
CA ILE A 842 15.15 36.64 -3.03
C ILE A 842 16.09 37.74 -3.51
N SER A 843 16.29 38.74 -2.66
CA SER A 843 17.11 39.93 -2.93
C SER A 843 18.27 40.08 -1.93
N ASP A 844 18.98 41.21 -2.03
CA ASP A 844 19.98 41.68 -1.05
C ASP A 844 19.49 41.60 0.40
N SER A 845 18.19 41.71 0.64
CA SER A 845 17.58 41.62 1.97
C SER A 845 17.87 40.29 2.64
N THR A 846 17.68 39.17 1.92
CA THR A 846 18.02 37.83 2.41
C THR A 846 19.51 37.70 2.68
N LEU A 847 20.38 38.17 1.79
CA LEU A 847 21.84 38.04 1.95
C LEU A 847 22.38 38.79 3.17
N ARG A 848 21.81 39.95 3.52
CA ARG A 848 22.13 40.65 4.78
C ARG A 848 21.77 39.81 6.01
N LEU A 849 20.67 39.05 5.95
CA LEU A 849 20.28 38.14 7.02
C LEU A 849 21.24 36.94 7.12
N LEU A 850 21.69 36.38 5.99
CA LEU A 850 22.64 35.27 5.97
C LEU A 850 23.95 35.66 6.67
N GLN A 851 24.50 36.85 6.37
CA GLN A 851 25.73 37.35 7.00
C GLN A 851 25.62 37.48 8.52
N ARG A 852 24.44 37.85 9.01
CA ARG A 852 24.20 38.09 10.43
C ARG A 852 23.98 36.79 11.22
N HIS A 853 23.27 35.82 10.63
CA HIS A 853 22.75 34.67 11.37
C HIS A 853 23.42 33.33 11.01
N MET A 854 24.26 33.26 9.96
CA MET A 854 24.88 32.02 9.48
C MET A 854 26.42 32.14 9.38
N PRO A 855 27.14 32.20 10.52
CA PRO A 855 28.59 32.41 10.54
C PRO A 855 29.40 31.19 10.03
N GLN A 856 28.79 30.02 9.87
CA GLN A 856 29.46 28.79 9.43
C GLN A 856 29.12 28.41 7.98
N LEU A 857 28.50 29.31 7.22
CA LEU A 857 28.05 29.02 5.85
C LEU A 857 29.26 28.86 4.91
N GLU A 858 29.36 27.67 4.30
CA GLU A 858 30.42 27.29 3.36
C GLU A 858 29.89 27.13 1.94
N ARG A 859 28.65 26.63 1.79
CA ARG A 859 28.03 26.36 0.49
C ARG A 859 26.72 27.12 0.33
N LEU A 860 26.63 27.93 -0.71
CA LEU A 860 25.46 28.76 -0.99
C LEU A 860 25.03 28.59 -2.44
N ASP A 861 23.77 28.19 -2.62
CA ASP A 861 23.15 28.05 -3.93
C ASP A 861 22.02 29.07 -4.12
N LEU A 862 22.21 29.97 -5.08
CA LEU A 862 21.30 31.04 -5.47
C LEU A 862 20.95 30.96 -6.97
N ALA A 863 21.10 29.79 -7.61
CA ALA A 863 20.84 29.67 -9.04
C ALA A 863 19.41 30.08 -9.40
N HIS A 864 19.22 30.70 -10.56
CA HIS A 864 17.91 31.17 -11.05
C HIS A 864 17.16 32.16 -10.13
N CYS A 865 17.83 32.77 -9.15
CA CYS A 865 17.27 33.87 -8.36
C CYS A 865 17.39 35.17 -9.18
N LYS A 866 16.26 35.74 -9.57
CA LYS A 866 16.22 36.87 -10.53
C LYS A 866 16.70 38.19 -9.94
N ASP A 867 16.46 38.41 -8.65
CA ASP A 867 16.75 39.68 -7.97
C ASP A 867 18.16 39.71 -7.34
N VAL A 868 19.04 38.75 -7.71
CA VAL A 868 20.44 38.70 -7.29
C VAL A 868 21.30 39.46 -8.30
N THR A 869 21.95 40.52 -7.83
CA THR A 869 22.71 41.50 -8.64
C THR A 869 24.18 41.56 -8.20
N ASP A 870 25.01 42.33 -8.90
CA ASP A 870 26.40 42.55 -8.50
C ASP A 870 26.53 43.14 -7.08
N SER A 871 25.54 43.93 -6.64
CA SER A 871 25.47 44.46 -5.27
C SER A 871 25.28 43.34 -4.23
N SER A 872 24.48 42.32 -4.58
CA SER A 872 24.29 41.11 -3.78
C SER A 872 25.61 40.38 -3.53
N ILE A 873 26.44 40.29 -4.57
CA ILE A 873 27.76 39.66 -4.50
C ILE A 873 28.76 40.53 -3.74
N ALA A 874 28.71 41.86 -3.92
CA ALA A 874 29.51 42.81 -3.16
C ALA A 874 29.22 42.72 -1.65
N LEU A 875 27.96 42.49 -1.27
CA LEU A 875 27.58 42.21 0.11
C LEU A 875 28.28 40.96 0.61
N LEU A 876 28.13 39.82 -0.07
CA LEU A 876 28.74 38.53 0.34
C LEU A 876 30.27 38.60 0.49
N ALA A 877 30.93 39.44 -0.31
CA ALA A 877 32.37 39.65 -0.31
C ALA A 877 32.85 40.85 0.55
N ALA A 878 31.94 41.51 1.29
CA ALA A 878 32.26 42.68 2.10
C ALA A 878 33.29 42.34 3.19
N ALA A 879 34.19 43.30 3.49
CA ALA A 879 35.21 43.13 4.51
C ALA A 879 34.58 42.91 5.89
N GLY A 880 35.14 41.98 6.68
CA GLY A 880 34.63 41.64 8.01
C GLY A 880 33.41 40.70 8.03
N THR A 881 32.92 40.23 6.88
CA THR A 881 31.85 39.22 6.82
C THR A 881 32.40 37.81 6.93
N HIS A 882 31.63 36.90 7.55
CA HIS A 882 32.01 35.48 7.65
C HIS A 882 31.97 34.77 6.30
N THR A 883 31.02 35.11 5.43
CA THR A 883 30.87 34.56 4.09
C THR A 883 32.12 34.79 3.23
N ARG A 884 32.81 35.93 3.41
CA ARG A 884 34.04 36.21 2.68
C ARG A 884 35.14 35.18 2.90
N ASN A 885 35.26 34.68 4.13
CA ASN A 885 36.36 33.81 4.53
C ASN A 885 35.97 32.33 4.53
N ASN A 886 34.68 32.01 4.64
CA ASN A 886 34.21 30.64 4.82
C ASN A 886 33.58 30.05 3.56
N LEU A 887 33.09 30.88 2.63
CA LEU A 887 32.37 30.36 1.47
C LEU A 887 33.33 29.65 0.50
N THR A 888 33.12 28.34 0.36
CA THR A 888 33.89 27.43 -0.50
C THR A 888 33.15 27.13 -1.80
N GLU A 889 31.81 27.08 -1.79
CA GLU A 889 31.03 26.83 -3.01
C GLU A 889 29.93 27.87 -3.17
N LEU A 890 29.89 28.49 -4.34
CA LEU A 890 28.88 29.48 -4.71
C LEU A 890 28.28 29.16 -6.07
N THR A 891 26.99 28.86 -6.09
CA THR A 891 26.22 28.61 -7.32
C THR A 891 25.34 29.81 -7.62
N LEU A 892 25.56 30.44 -8.77
CA LEU A 892 24.82 31.60 -9.27
C LEU A 892 24.26 31.35 -10.68
N ALA A 893 24.20 30.07 -11.09
CA ALA A 893 23.83 29.69 -12.44
C ALA A 893 22.45 30.26 -12.83
N GLY A 894 22.36 30.81 -14.04
CA GLY A 894 21.10 31.33 -14.59
C GLY A 894 20.56 32.59 -13.92
N CYS A 895 21.34 33.27 -13.06
CA CYS A 895 21.01 34.62 -12.58
C CYS A 895 21.18 35.64 -13.72
N SER A 896 20.10 36.35 -14.08
CA SER A 896 20.08 37.24 -15.26
C SER A 896 20.75 38.58 -15.03
N ASP A 897 20.77 39.06 -13.79
CA ASP A 897 21.10 40.44 -13.45
C ASP A 897 22.54 40.60 -12.92
N LEU A 898 23.33 39.52 -13.01
CA LEU A 898 24.77 39.53 -12.73
C LEU A 898 25.57 39.92 -13.98
N THR A 899 26.54 40.81 -13.80
CA THR A 899 27.44 41.26 -14.86
C THR A 899 28.89 40.86 -14.58
N ASP A 900 29.78 41.08 -15.55
CA ASP A 900 31.23 40.90 -15.38
C ASP A 900 31.79 41.63 -14.14
N GLY A 901 31.13 42.70 -13.68
CA GLY A 901 31.49 43.43 -12.47
C GLY A 901 31.50 42.56 -11.20
N CYS A 902 30.63 41.54 -11.10
CA CYS A 902 30.52 40.71 -9.91
C CYS A 902 31.82 39.92 -9.61
N LEU A 903 32.58 39.55 -10.64
CA LEU A 903 33.82 38.78 -10.53
C LEU A 903 34.90 39.57 -9.76
N SER A 904 34.89 40.90 -9.82
CA SER A 904 35.81 41.75 -9.05
C SER A 904 35.60 41.62 -7.54
N TYR A 905 34.37 41.37 -7.10
CA TYR A 905 34.03 41.13 -5.71
C TYR A 905 34.33 39.68 -5.31
N LEU A 906 34.05 38.71 -6.18
CA LEU A 906 34.29 37.29 -5.92
C LEU A 906 35.77 36.96 -5.70
N LYS A 907 36.70 37.71 -6.29
CA LYS A 907 38.15 37.59 -6.03
C LYS A 907 38.53 37.73 -4.56
N ARG A 908 37.67 38.39 -3.77
CA ARG A 908 37.88 38.62 -2.33
C ARG A 908 37.52 37.41 -1.47
N LEU A 909 36.84 36.41 -2.04
CA LEU A 909 36.47 35.15 -1.38
C LEU A 909 37.67 34.21 -1.40
N SER A 910 38.47 34.23 -0.34
CA SER A 910 39.77 33.53 -0.30
C SER A 910 39.65 31.99 -0.29
N SER A 911 38.52 31.47 0.18
CA SER A 911 38.30 30.04 0.37
C SER A 911 37.48 29.40 -0.76
N LEU A 912 37.10 30.17 -1.77
CA LEU A 912 36.25 29.71 -2.86
C LEU A 912 36.95 28.59 -3.64
N ALA A 913 36.34 27.41 -3.66
CA ALA A 913 36.80 26.23 -4.39
C ALA A 913 35.95 25.94 -5.62
N LEU A 914 34.66 26.30 -5.61
CA LEU A 914 33.74 26.08 -6.72
C LEU A 914 32.86 27.30 -6.95
N LEU A 915 32.81 27.76 -8.20
CA LEU A 915 31.99 28.87 -8.65
C LEU A 915 31.25 28.48 -9.93
N ASP A 916 29.92 28.40 -9.85
CA ASP A 916 29.07 28.09 -11.01
C ASP A 916 28.34 29.34 -11.50
N LEU A 917 28.69 29.79 -12.71
CA LEU A 917 28.10 30.93 -13.41
C LEU A 917 27.43 30.51 -14.74
N ARG A 918 27.17 29.22 -14.93
CA ARG A 918 26.55 28.71 -16.17
C ARG A 918 25.19 29.36 -16.39
N GLY A 919 24.86 29.70 -17.63
CA GLY A 919 23.58 30.34 -17.96
C GLY A 919 23.43 31.82 -17.58
N CYS A 920 24.42 32.43 -16.90
CA CYS A 920 24.44 33.88 -16.67
C CYS A 920 24.78 34.60 -17.98
N LYS A 921 23.78 35.21 -18.63
CA LYS A 921 23.93 35.77 -19.98
C LYS A 921 24.82 37.01 -20.04
N ASN A 922 24.84 37.80 -18.98
CA ASN A 922 25.56 39.07 -18.88
C ASN A 922 26.98 38.93 -18.31
N ILE A 923 27.43 37.69 -18.06
CA ILE A 923 28.82 37.37 -17.73
C ILE A 923 29.50 36.83 -19.00
N SER A 924 30.62 37.41 -19.41
CA SER A 924 31.37 36.97 -20.57
C SER A 924 32.38 35.87 -20.20
N ARG A 925 32.63 34.95 -21.13
CA ARG A 925 33.68 33.93 -20.94
C ARG A 925 35.05 34.56 -20.72
N ARG A 926 35.35 35.67 -21.43
CA ARG A 926 36.59 36.42 -21.27
C ARG A 926 36.78 36.95 -19.85
N ALA A 927 35.72 37.39 -19.19
CA ALA A 927 35.81 37.83 -17.81
C ALA A 927 36.08 36.66 -16.84
N CYS A 928 35.51 35.48 -17.10
CA CYS A 928 35.84 34.25 -16.36
C CYS A 928 37.31 33.83 -16.56
N ASP A 929 37.82 33.89 -17.79
CA ASP A 929 39.23 33.60 -18.09
C ASP A 929 40.16 34.58 -17.37
N ALA A 930 39.83 35.88 -17.39
CA ALA A 930 40.57 36.90 -16.65
C ALA A 930 40.51 36.70 -15.13
N PHE A 931 39.36 36.29 -14.60
CA PHE A 931 39.22 35.93 -13.18
C PHE A 931 40.13 34.76 -12.77
N ILE A 932 40.22 33.71 -13.60
CA ILE A 932 41.11 32.57 -13.37
C ILE A 932 42.58 33.02 -13.45
N SER A 933 42.95 33.78 -14.48
CA SER A 933 44.31 34.29 -14.65
C SER A 933 44.74 35.19 -13.49
N ASP A 934 43.83 36.00 -12.95
CA ASP A 934 44.14 36.88 -11.83
C ASP A 934 44.33 36.12 -10.52
N LEU A 935 43.71 34.95 -10.36
CA LEU A 935 43.82 34.14 -9.14
C LEU A 935 44.92 33.06 -9.21
N SER A 936 45.54 32.86 -10.37
CA SER A 936 46.54 31.80 -10.60
C SER A 936 47.80 31.93 -9.74
N HIS A 937 48.08 33.11 -9.18
CA HIS A 937 49.18 33.34 -8.25
C HIS A 937 48.89 32.87 -6.81
N VAL A 938 47.61 32.61 -6.48
CA VAL A 938 47.16 32.18 -5.14
C VAL A 938 46.76 30.71 -5.14
N ALA A 939 46.01 30.28 -6.15
CA ALA A 939 45.61 28.88 -6.32
C ALA A 939 45.31 28.58 -7.78
N LEU A 940 45.44 27.31 -8.18
CA LEU A 940 45.22 26.90 -9.56
C LEU A 940 43.71 26.68 -9.79
N TYR A 941 43.10 27.44 -10.69
CA TYR A 941 41.70 27.26 -11.08
C TYR A 941 41.60 26.80 -12.53
N CYS A 942 40.61 25.97 -12.80
CA CYS A 942 40.28 25.48 -14.13
C CYS A 942 38.81 25.73 -14.44
N MET A 943 38.55 26.03 -15.71
CA MET A 943 37.20 26.08 -16.27
C MET A 943 36.83 24.68 -16.75
N MET A 944 36.00 23.95 -15.97
CA MET A 944 35.64 22.56 -16.24
C MET A 944 34.62 22.44 -17.38
N GLU A 945 33.66 23.37 -17.42
CA GLU A 945 32.64 23.58 -18.44
C GLU A 945 32.43 25.09 -18.62
N GLU A 946 31.70 25.53 -19.66
CA GLU A 946 31.49 26.94 -20.07
C GLU A 946 31.89 28.04 -19.07
N LYS A 947 31.19 28.14 -17.93
CA LYS A 947 31.43 29.12 -16.86
C LYS A 947 31.40 28.46 -15.47
N LEU A 948 31.81 27.20 -15.41
CA LEU A 948 31.98 26.46 -14.17
C LEU A 948 33.47 26.47 -13.81
N ILE A 949 33.81 27.22 -12.78
CA ILE A 949 35.18 27.43 -12.33
C ILE A 949 35.42 26.61 -11.07
N GLN A 950 36.44 25.78 -11.09
CA GLN A 950 36.81 24.92 -9.97
C GLN A 950 38.29 25.07 -9.65
N ARG A 951 38.61 25.15 -8.36
CA ARG A 951 39.98 25.10 -7.85
C ARG A 951 40.49 23.66 -7.97
N LEU A 952 41.65 23.51 -8.57
CA LEU A 952 42.39 22.25 -8.63
C LEU A 952 43.33 22.24 -7.43
N ASP A 953 42.93 21.50 -6.40
CA ASP A 953 43.76 21.25 -5.21
C ASP A 953 44.81 20.16 -5.48
#